data_AF-A0AAW2Z9P8-F1
#
_entry.id   AF-A0AAW2Z9P8-F1
#
_cell.length_a   1.000
_cell.length_b   1.000
_cell.length_c   1.000
_cell.angle_alpha   90.00
_cell.angle_beta   90.00
_cell.angle_gamma   90.00
#
_symmetry.space_group_name_H-M   'P 1'
#
loop_
_entity.id
_entity.type
_entity.pdbx_description
1 polymer ?
#
loop_
_entity_poly.entity_id
_entity_poly.type
_entity_poly.pdbx_seq_one_letter_code
_entity_poly.pdbx_strand_id
1 'polypeptide(L)'
;MKRDNFDYLMYWPNQIDSMFNRFLVEQGSFHGVLERIGLKVKYINETQLRSGQFNNAKLLLLPLNQRMQAGDLKYIQDNMISNGVNVIASGTLPGERDYHVKPLPDFESNMENIFGVKAKTIDMFDGNVENYCACEMKHKVVELRAKTDISPFYTEKQLLYAVPWKYTQVDVTSGQQLFDMRLIDDGNSIIPAVTVKKHDKAKAMLFTYTMGEAYMTIADHYFMLKALLQNTLGMSTRVQLSGSSSVTPFFYETSNDRAVLLLMSWDDYKSTTVTVTLDFLKGKSVKDLRKDRSLVTANSDGTLTVTLDQNESKLFLIGETASPSVGIDATKTSTYLIPSGRSVPITVNYDTIGNADSEITIELRQTSSNRVFAKSTKKVNGQGSTVIDLNVSTFSVSDVDYKSTSSNKQYYYLASITKASTQSRLSVLVEFLYPSLSTDAESTSLPSKLTANQASSVKMSWNYLPSFRFNSYRGLVVIYKSSKTAAVDATHNAKVDAMANLLKSIGYQQTTNMSPWDSMKNEEGPWYFIGFDDVPTYDGLKTLSAEFLTRRVKTLILPGVSVLNAEEVSGINAWLNAEDSYNVLITTERVEALSNVFGVKTSAAGALSGNSITITNATSPVLSYGDKKSITLSKSASGNAWSSVDRASALGTIGNTPVLIASRFGLGSTFAFNFDVTSLSADANVQKIMRGLDEYMTQSPFLYRLRVEALCGSNVVGFGDETVKSPYSLKYRPGSAEISITPSAGCDQPVYKAYLYPYYGEYAAMSLAQFSSDTVVNVETAAPTTAAPGTSSSSSPGASSSPSGSTTSTPADDKTRIDSSSPVVQASIMLTIALVLLLSFLI
;
A
#
# COMPACT_ATOMS: atom_id res chain seq x y z
N MET A 1 -29.62 -6.40 -8.00
CA MET A 1 -29.75 -4.98 -7.60
C MET A 1 -31.03 -4.43 -8.19
N LYS A 2 -31.77 -3.55 -7.50
CA LYS A 2 -32.92 -2.84 -8.14
C LYS A 2 -32.35 -2.00 -9.31
N ARG A 3 -33.10 -1.88 -10.43
CA ARG A 3 -32.69 -1.18 -11.67
C ARG A 3 -31.91 0.13 -11.38
N ASP A 4 -30.89 0.40 -12.20
CA ASP A 4 -29.98 1.55 -12.08
C ASP A 4 -30.72 2.88 -11.95
N ASN A 5 -30.89 3.33 -10.72
CA ASN A 5 -31.35 4.67 -10.41
C ASN A 5 -30.13 5.61 -10.49
N PHE A 6 -30.04 6.39 -11.56
CA PHE A 6 -29.13 7.52 -11.69
C PHE A 6 -29.84 8.81 -11.22
N ASP A 7 -29.09 9.74 -10.64
CA ASP A 7 -29.63 11.03 -10.21
C ASP A 7 -29.44 12.11 -11.29
N TYR A 8 -28.36 12.02 -12.06
CA TYR A 8 -28.05 12.94 -13.15
C TYR A 8 -27.50 12.25 -14.40
N LEU A 9 -27.64 12.95 -15.53
CA LEU A 9 -27.14 12.56 -16.83
C LEU A 9 -25.96 13.44 -17.22
N MET A 10 -24.93 12.85 -17.81
CA MET A 10 -23.84 13.57 -18.44
C MET A 10 -23.96 13.42 -19.96
N TYR A 11 -24.17 14.52 -20.69
CA TYR A 11 -24.33 14.47 -22.14
C TYR A 11 -22.99 14.49 -22.85
N TRP A 12 -22.62 13.36 -23.46
CA TRP A 12 -21.40 13.21 -24.25
C TRP A 12 -21.76 12.74 -25.67
N PRO A 13 -22.05 13.69 -26.58
CA PRO A 13 -22.28 13.39 -27.97
C PRO A 13 -20.95 13.34 -28.75
N ASN A 14 -20.92 12.55 -29.83
CA ASN A 14 -19.72 12.36 -30.68
C ASN A 14 -19.14 13.69 -31.21
N GLN A 15 -19.98 14.72 -31.28
CA GLN A 15 -19.62 16.04 -31.80
C GLN A 15 -18.56 16.75 -30.94
N ILE A 16 -18.42 16.33 -29.68
CA ILE A 16 -17.46 16.89 -28.73
C ILE A 16 -16.13 16.12 -28.71
N ASP A 17 -16.02 14.98 -29.39
CA ASP A 17 -14.78 14.18 -29.39
C ASP A 17 -13.58 14.95 -29.98
N SER A 18 -13.83 15.90 -30.88
CA SER A 18 -12.79 16.82 -31.37
C SER A 18 -12.23 17.79 -30.32
N MET A 19 -12.87 17.88 -29.15
CA MET A 19 -12.46 18.65 -27.97
C MET A 19 -12.26 17.74 -26.73
N PHE A 20 -12.08 16.44 -26.94
CA PHE A 20 -12.10 15.39 -25.92
C PHE A 20 -11.28 15.72 -24.66
N ASN A 21 -10.03 16.17 -24.81
CA ASN A 21 -9.17 16.47 -23.65
C ASN A 21 -9.76 17.55 -22.74
N ARG A 22 -10.36 18.58 -23.32
CA ARG A 22 -10.98 19.70 -22.58
C ARG A 22 -12.31 19.29 -21.97
N PHE A 23 -13.11 18.53 -22.71
CA PHE A 23 -14.35 17.93 -22.22
C PHE A 23 -14.09 17.05 -20.99
N LEU A 24 -13.10 16.15 -21.04
CA LEU A 24 -12.77 15.28 -19.92
C LEU A 24 -12.37 16.05 -18.66
N VAL A 25 -11.61 17.14 -18.80
CA VAL A 25 -11.20 17.97 -17.66
C VAL A 25 -12.42 18.62 -17.00
N GLU A 26 -13.32 19.19 -17.80
CA GLU A 26 -14.54 19.81 -17.29
C GLU A 26 -15.50 18.78 -16.69
N GLN A 27 -15.69 17.66 -17.39
CA GLN A 27 -16.46 16.52 -16.92
C GLN A 27 -15.92 16.01 -15.57
N GLY A 28 -14.61 15.83 -15.44
CA GLY A 28 -13.96 15.40 -14.21
C GLY A 28 -14.22 16.36 -13.05
N SER A 29 -14.20 17.67 -13.34
CA SER A 29 -14.45 18.72 -12.36
C SER A 29 -15.88 18.63 -11.77
N PHE A 30 -16.88 18.30 -12.59
CA PHE A 30 -18.22 18.02 -12.06
C PHE A 30 -18.31 16.64 -11.41
N HIS A 31 -17.86 15.59 -12.08
CA HIS A 31 -18.08 14.20 -11.69
C HIS A 31 -17.54 13.93 -10.28
N GLY A 32 -16.29 14.31 -9.99
CA GLY A 32 -15.67 14.06 -8.69
C GLY A 32 -16.42 14.71 -7.53
N VAL A 33 -16.91 15.94 -7.72
CA VAL A 33 -17.67 16.66 -6.70
C VAL A 33 -19.09 16.12 -6.54
N LEU A 34 -19.79 15.82 -7.63
CA LEU A 34 -21.15 15.31 -7.59
C LEU A 34 -21.22 13.92 -6.94
N GLU A 35 -20.22 13.07 -7.18
CA GLU A 35 -20.07 11.80 -6.47
C GLU A 35 -19.85 12.01 -4.97
N ARG A 36 -18.98 12.95 -4.55
CA ARG A 36 -18.80 13.30 -3.13
C ARG A 36 -20.08 13.81 -2.48
N ILE A 37 -20.92 14.51 -3.24
CA ILE A 37 -22.24 14.96 -2.77
C ILE A 37 -23.21 13.77 -2.62
N GLY A 38 -22.93 12.63 -3.27
CA GLY A 38 -23.70 11.40 -3.20
C GLY A 38 -24.69 11.23 -4.35
N LEU A 39 -24.46 11.89 -5.49
CA LEU A 39 -25.25 11.75 -6.71
C LEU A 39 -24.65 10.70 -7.66
N LYS A 40 -25.51 9.95 -8.33
CA LYS A 40 -25.11 8.94 -9.32
C LYS A 40 -25.27 9.41 -10.75
N VAL A 41 -24.24 9.17 -11.57
CA VAL A 41 -24.23 9.54 -12.99
C VAL A 41 -24.73 8.42 -13.90
N LYS A 42 -25.33 8.81 -15.03
CA LYS A 42 -25.37 8.01 -16.26
C LYS A 42 -24.89 8.84 -17.43
N TYR A 43 -23.96 8.30 -18.20
CA TYR A 43 -23.51 8.91 -19.45
C TYR A 43 -24.51 8.62 -20.56
N ILE A 44 -24.88 9.65 -21.32
CA ILE A 44 -25.75 9.50 -22.48
C ILE A 44 -25.16 10.19 -23.71
N ASN A 45 -25.30 9.53 -24.86
CA ASN A 45 -25.04 10.12 -26.16
C ASN A 45 -26.34 10.67 -26.77
N GLU A 46 -26.23 11.20 -27.99
CA GLU A 46 -27.35 11.78 -28.72
C GLU A 46 -28.49 10.79 -28.99
N THR A 47 -28.16 9.56 -29.40
CA THR A 47 -29.17 8.51 -29.64
C THR A 47 -29.95 8.21 -28.36
N GLN A 48 -29.26 8.12 -27.23
CA GLN A 48 -29.88 7.88 -25.92
C GLN A 48 -30.74 9.07 -25.47
N LEU A 49 -30.28 10.31 -25.70
CA LEU A 49 -31.04 11.54 -25.46
C LEU A 49 -32.38 11.51 -26.22
N ARG A 50 -32.34 11.28 -27.54
CA ARG A 50 -33.51 11.28 -28.43
C ARG A 50 -34.44 10.08 -28.24
N SER A 51 -33.94 8.99 -27.66
CA SER A 51 -34.77 7.82 -27.33
C SER A 51 -35.60 7.96 -26.05
N GLY A 52 -35.49 9.09 -25.33
CA GLY A 52 -36.26 9.33 -24.10
C GLY A 52 -35.72 8.60 -22.87
N GLN A 53 -34.46 8.15 -22.88
CA GLN A 53 -33.83 7.43 -21.76
C GLN A 53 -33.51 8.31 -20.52
N PHE A 54 -34.22 9.41 -20.32
CA PHE A 54 -34.02 10.37 -19.23
C PHE A 54 -35.11 10.33 -18.14
N ASN A 55 -36.13 9.48 -18.26
CA ASN A 55 -37.36 9.50 -17.43
C ASN A 55 -37.16 9.44 -15.90
N ASN A 56 -35.95 9.15 -15.41
CA ASN A 56 -35.64 9.10 -13.97
C ASN A 56 -34.57 10.12 -13.53
N ALA A 57 -34.00 10.91 -14.44
CA ALA A 57 -33.00 11.91 -14.10
C ALA A 57 -33.64 13.16 -13.49
N LYS A 58 -32.96 13.75 -12.52
CA LYS A 58 -33.32 15.07 -11.96
C LYS A 58 -32.49 16.20 -12.58
N LEU A 59 -31.40 15.85 -13.25
CA LEU A 59 -30.41 16.78 -13.79
C LEU A 59 -29.79 16.25 -15.08
N LEU A 60 -29.58 17.15 -16.05
CA LEU A 60 -28.74 16.98 -17.22
C LEU A 60 -27.56 17.95 -17.14
N LEU A 61 -26.36 17.43 -17.29
CA LEU A 61 -25.13 18.21 -17.38
C LEU A 61 -24.67 18.31 -18.83
N LEU A 62 -24.32 19.52 -19.21
CA LEU A 62 -23.80 19.92 -20.51
C LEU A 62 -22.41 20.56 -20.37
N PRO A 63 -21.36 19.81 -19.97
CA PRO A 63 -20.01 20.36 -19.88
C PRO A 63 -19.43 20.58 -21.27
N LEU A 64 -19.08 21.82 -21.61
CA LEU A 64 -18.46 22.16 -22.90
C LEU A 64 -19.24 21.72 -24.15
N ASN A 65 -20.57 21.62 -24.07
CA ASN A 65 -21.42 21.24 -25.22
C ASN A 65 -21.60 22.36 -26.26
N GLN A 66 -20.53 23.09 -26.61
CA GLN A 66 -20.51 24.11 -27.66
C GLN A 66 -20.99 23.56 -29.01
N ARG A 67 -20.69 22.29 -29.28
CA ARG A 67 -21.06 21.58 -30.50
C ARG A 67 -22.18 20.58 -30.23
N MET A 68 -23.32 20.75 -30.91
CA MET A 68 -24.50 19.88 -30.79
C MET A 68 -25.14 19.66 -32.16
N GLN A 69 -26.01 18.66 -32.30
CA GLN A 69 -26.84 18.59 -33.51
C GLN A 69 -27.92 19.66 -33.50
N ALA A 70 -28.31 20.10 -34.70
CA ALA A 70 -29.45 20.98 -34.86
C ALA A 70 -30.70 20.39 -34.17
N GLY A 71 -31.37 21.22 -33.37
CA GLY A 71 -32.55 20.82 -32.60
C GLY A 71 -32.32 20.02 -31.32
N ASP A 72 -31.07 19.66 -30.94
CA ASP A 72 -30.81 18.99 -29.66
C ASP A 72 -31.23 19.86 -28.46
N LEU A 73 -30.86 21.15 -28.46
CA LEU A 73 -31.24 22.08 -27.40
C LEU A 73 -32.75 22.27 -27.32
N LYS A 74 -33.41 22.38 -28.47
CA LYS A 74 -34.87 22.46 -28.54
C LYS A 74 -35.51 21.19 -27.98
N TYR A 75 -34.95 20.02 -28.29
CA TYR A 75 -35.42 18.75 -27.72
C TYR A 75 -35.25 18.70 -26.19
N ILE A 76 -34.11 19.15 -25.66
CA ILE A 76 -33.87 19.25 -24.21
C ILE A 76 -34.91 20.16 -23.56
N GLN A 77 -35.18 21.33 -24.16
CA GLN A 77 -36.21 22.24 -23.67
C GLN A 77 -37.60 21.59 -23.67
N ASP A 78 -38.00 21.01 -24.80
CA ASP A 78 -39.35 20.51 -25.03
C ASP A 78 -39.66 19.21 -24.28
N ASN A 79 -38.64 18.38 -24.02
CA ASN A 79 -38.84 17.02 -23.51
C ASN A 79 -38.21 16.77 -22.14
N MET A 80 -37.17 17.50 -21.75
CA MET A 80 -36.50 17.28 -20.46
C MET A 80 -36.88 18.36 -19.46
N ILE A 81 -36.68 19.64 -19.80
CA ILE A 81 -37.02 20.78 -18.93
C ILE A 81 -38.53 20.81 -18.66
N SER A 82 -39.35 20.63 -19.70
CA SER A 82 -40.82 20.54 -19.58
C SER A 82 -41.32 19.39 -18.68
N ASN A 83 -40.50 18.36 -18.50
CA ASN A 83 -40.76 17.20 -17.65
C ASN A 83 -40.06 17.28 -16.28
N GLY A 84 -39.46 18.42 -15.94
CA GLY A 84 -38.89 18.67 -14.62
C GLY A 84 -37.42 18.29 -14.45
N VAL A 85 -36.70 17.99 -15.55
CA VAL A 85 -35.26 17.74 -15.50
C VAL A 85 -34.52 19.08 -15.49
N ASN A 86 -33.73 19.34 -14.45
CA ASN A 86 -32.87 20.52 -14.40
C ASN A 86 -31.73 20.41 -15.42
N VAL A 87 -31.19 21.54 -15.86
CA VAL A 87 -30.04 21.57 -16.79
C VAL A 87 -28.94 22.43 -16.21
N ILE A 88 -27.69 21.96 -16.27
CA ILE A 88 -26.50 22.79 -16.02
C ILE A 88 -25.63 22.74 -17.27
N ALA A 89 -25.18 23.89 -17.76
CA ALA A 89 -24.16 24.01 -18.78
C ALA A 89 -22.94 24.75 -18.23
N SER A 90 -21.73 24.42 -18.72
CA SER A 90 -20.50 25.07 -18.24
C SER A 90 -19.44 25.27 -19.34
N GLY A 91 -18.57 26.26 -19.11
CA GLY A 91 -17.37 26.55 -19.90
C GLY A 91 -17.60 27.17 -21.28
N THR A 92 -18.66 26.77 -21.98
CA THR A 92 -19.08 27.30 -23.27
C THR A 92 -20.58 27.48 -23.33
N LEU A 93 -21.06 28.24 -24.31
CA LEU A 93 -22.49 28.33 -24.60
C LEU A 93 -22.91 27.07 -25.37
N PRO A 94 -23.83 26.25 -24.83
CA PRO A 94 -24.19 25.01 -25.47
C PRO A 94 -24.91 25.26 -26.81
N GLY A 95 -24.69 24.40 -27.79
CA GLY A 95 -25.35 24.45 -29.11
C GLY A 95 -25.07 25.72 -29.91
N GLU A 96 -23.91 26.34 -29.74
CA GLU A 96 -23.45 27.45 -30.58
C GLU A 96 -23.23 26.99 -32.02
N ARG A 97 -22.64 25.80 -32.20
CA ARG A 97 -22.22 25.29 -33.51
C ARG A 97 -22.64 23.84 -33.72
N ASP A 98 -22.70 23.44 -34.98
CA ASP A 98 -22.84 22.04 -35.38
C ASP A 98 -21.49 21.30 -35.37
N TYR A 99 -21.51 20.02 -35.75
CA TYR A 99 -20.29 19.20 -35.85
C TYR A 99 -19.27 19.74 -36.86
N HIS A 100 -19.73 20.47 -37.87
CA HIS A 100 -18.92 21.10 -38.91
C HIS A 100 -18.49 22.51 -38.53
N VAL A 101 -18.65 22.91 -37.26
CA VAL A 101 -18.27 24.23 -36.72
C VAL A 101 -19.07 25.37 -37.36
N LYS A 102 -20.22 25.08 -37.97
CA LYS A 102 -21.14 26.11 -38.49
C LYS A 102 -22.05 26.60 -37.37
N PRO A 103 -22.32 27.90 -37.26
CA PRO A 103 -23.28 28.41 -36.28
C PRO A 103 -24.66 27.78 -36.46
N LEU A 104 -25.31 27.42 -35.35
CA LEU A 104 -26.70 26.95 -35.37
C LEU A 104 -27.66 28.16 -35.42
N PRO A 105 -28.62 28.20 -36.37
CA PRO A 105 -29.45 29.39 -36.61
C PRO A 105 -30.40 29.71 -35.44
N ASP A 106 -30.74 28.74 -34.60
CA ASP A 106 -31.61 28.86 -33.44
C ASP A 106 -30.87 29.11 -32.12
N PHE A 107 -29.53 29.20 -32.16
CA PHE A 107 -28.66 29.33 -30.99
C PHE A 107 -29.08 30.45 -30.03
N GLU A 108 -29.14 31.69 -30.49
CA GLU A 108 -29.47 32.85 -29.63
C GLU A 108 -30.85 32.69 -28.99
N SER A 109 -31.83 32.22 -29.77
CA SER A 109 -33.18 31.99 -29.26
C SER A 109 -33.21 30.89 -28.20
N ASN A 110 -32.44 29.82 -28.37
CA ASN A 110 -32.34 28.74 -27.40
C ASN A 110 -31.62 29.19 -26.13
N MET A 111 -30.57 30.00 -26.23
CA MET A 111 -29.87 30.56 -25.07
C MET A 111 -30.78 31.46 -24.23
N GLU A 112 -31.53 32.36 -24.88
CA GLU A 112 -32.48 33.24 -24.20
C GLU A 112 -33.65 32.44 -23.59
N ASN A 113 -34.16 31.44 -24.31
CA ASN A 113 -35.29 30.64 -23.86
C ASN A 113 -34.93 29.66 -22.75
N ILE A 114 -33.77 29.00 -22.81
CA ILE A 114 -33.37 27.97 -21.85
C ILE A 114 -32.67 28.61 -20.65
N PHE A 115 -31.65 29.43 -20.87
CA PHE A 115 -30.77 29.95 -19.81
C PHE A 115 -31.06 31.42 -19.45
N GLY A 116 -31.84 32.14 -20.25
CA GLY A 116 -32.21 33.52 -19.96
C GLY A 116 -31.05 34.49 -20.16
N VAL A 117 -30.21 34.20 -21.14
CA VAL A 117 -29.03 35.00 -21.49
C VAL A 117 -28.92 35.17 -23.01
N LYS A 118 -28.24 36.22 -23.45
CA LYS A 118 -27.79 36.42 -24.84
C LYS A 118 -26.28 36.36 -24.91
N ALA A 119 -25.74 35.80 -25.99
CA ALA A 119 -24.30 35.79 -26.16
C ALA A 119 -23.80 37.20 -26.49
N LYS A 120 -22.74 37.64 -25.80
CA LYS A 120 -22.07 38.93 -26.09
C LYS A 120 -20.75 38.73 -26.80
N THR A 121 -19.90 37.89 -26.21
CA THR A 121 -18.60 37.49 -26.79
C THR A 121 -18.38 36.02 -26.49
N ILE A 122 -18.29 35.21 -27.54
CA ILE A 122 -18.42 33.76 -27.38
C ILE A 122 -17.10 33.08 -26.94
N ASP A 123 -15.94 33.68 -27.20
CA ASP A 123 -14.62 33.15 -26.82
C ASP A 123 -13.70 34.29 -26.32
N MET A 124 -13.90 34.79 -25.09
CA MET A 124 -13.07 35.89 -24.54
C MET A 124 -11.67 35.42 -24.15
N PHE A 125 -11.57 34.21 -23.60
CA PHE A 125 -10.32 33.61 -23.17
C PHE A 125 -10.37 32.11 -23.40
N ASP A 126 -9.33 31.60 -24.06
CA ASP A 126 -9.07 30.18 -24.22
C ASP A 126 -7.59 29.93 -23.93
N GLY A 127 -7.31 29.22 -22.85
CA GLY A 127 -5.95 28.90 -22.42
C GLY A 127 -5.21 28.14 -23.51
N ASN A 128 -4.02 28.64 -23.88
CA ASN A 128 -3.14 27.92 -24.80
C ASN A 128 -2.86 26.52 -24.24
N VAL A 129 -3.10 25.50 -25.05
CA VAL A 129 -2.71 24.13 -24.75
C VAL A 129 -1.26 23.98 -25.21
N GLU A 130 -0.32 24.05 -24.29
CA GLU A 130 1.04 23.60 -24.56
C GLU A 130 1.04 22.06 -24.42
N ASN A 131 1.62 21.38 -25.42
CA ASN A 131 1.53 19.93 -25.60
C ASN A 131 2.14 19.18 -24.40
N TYR A 132 1.35 18.72 -23.42
CA TYR A 132 1.22 17.30 -23.04
C TYR A 132 0.48 17.05 -21.71
N CYS A 133 0.24 18.05 -20.85
CA CYS A 133 -0.35 17.80 -19.53
C CYS A 133 -1.27 18.96 -19.10
N ALA A 134 -2.35 18.67 -18.35
CA ALA A 134 -3.29 19.68 -17.83
C ALA A 134 -2.63 20.77 -16.97
N CYS A 135 -1.41 20.56 -16.49
CA CYS A 135 -0.61 21.52 -15.73
C CYS A 135 0.06 22.62 -16.56
N GLU A 136 0.02 22.55 -17.91
CA GLU A 136 0.63 23.56 -18.80
C GLU A 136 -0.41 24.51 -19.44
N MET A 137 -1.70 24.37 -19.11
CA MET A 137 -2.71 25.31 -19.59
C MET A 137 -2.48 26.69 -18.96
N LYS A 138 -2.48 27.74 -19.79
CA LYS A 138 -2.49 29.11 -19.25
C LYS A 138 -3.83 29.37 -18.59
N HIS A 139 -3.76 29.80 -17.34
CA HIS A 139 -4.90 30.01 -16.47
C HIS A 139 -5.05 31.49 -16.12
N LYS A 140 -6.27 31.93 -15.84
CA LYS A 140 -6.56 33.29 -15.33
C LYS A 140 -7.20 33.19 -13.96
N VAL A 141 -6.71 33.96 -13.00
CA VAL A 141 -7.33 34.00 -11.68
C VAL A 141 -8.55 34.90 -11.74
N VAL A 142 -9.68 34.36 -11.30
CA VAL A 142 -10.95 35.10 -11.23
C VAL A 142 -11.49 35.05 -9.82
N GLU A 143 -12.14 36.14 -9.43
CA GLU A 143 -12.84 36.24 -8.16
C GLU A 143 -14.34 36.12 -8.40
N LEU A 144 -14.96 35.12 -7.79
CA LEU A 144 -16.39 34.90 -7.82
C LEU A 144 -17.05 35.58 -6.61
N ARG A 145 -18.12 36.34 -6.87
CA ARG A 145 -18.87 37.11 -5.87
C ARG A 145 -20.32 36.69 -5.91
N ALA A 146 -20.82 36.13 -4.81
CA ALA A 146 -22.23 35.79 -4.70
C ALA A 146 -23.10 37.06 -4.74
N LYS A 147 -24.18 37.02 -5.54
CA LYS A 147 -25.18 38.09 -5.68
C LYS A 147 -26.49 37.76 -4.99
N THR A 148 -26.60 36.52 -4.51
CA THR A 148 -27.75 36.01 -3.79
C THR A 148 -27.20 35.13 -2.69
N ASP A 149 -27.76 35.24 -1.49
CA ASP A 149 -27.42 34.36 -0.38
C ASP A 149 -27.79 32.89 -0.72
N ILE A 150 -26.80 32.00 -0.63
CA ILE A 150 -26.96 30.55 -0.85
C ILE A 150 -26.62 29.79 0.44
N SER A 151 -26.89 30.42 1.58
CA SER A 151 -26.79 29.90 2.96
C SER A 151 -27.30 28.45 3.11
N PRO A 152 -26.68 27.63 3.98
CA PRO A 152 -25.64 27.98 4.96
C PRO A 152 -24.22 28.02 4.40
N PHE A 153 -24.02 27.71 3.12
CA PHE A 153 -22.70 27.45 2.57
C PHE A 153 -21.98 28.69 2.03
N TYR A 154 -22.73 29.67 1.50
CA TYR A 154 -22.17 30.92 0.98
C TYR A 154 -23.05 32.10 1.33
N THR A 155 -22.43 33.08 1.96
CA THR A 155 -23.03 34.41 2.16
C THR A 155 -22.55 35.35 1.07
N GLU A 156 -23.30 36.43 0.82
CA GLU A 156 -22.92 37.49 -0.15
C GLU A 156 -21.54 38.13 0.13
N LYS A 157 -20.99 37.93 1.34
CA LYS A 157 -19.69 38.48 1.75
C LYS A 157 -18.50 37.54 1.46
N GLN A 158 -18.75 36.28 1.11
CA GLN A 158 -17.69 35.30 0.91
C GLN A 158 -17.14 35.41 -0.52
N LEU A 159 -15.84 35.65 -0.63
CA LEU A 159 -15.12 35.66 -1.90
C LEU A 159 -14.62 34.24 -2.20
N LEU A 160 -14.85 33.79 -3.43
CA LEU A 160 -14.32 32.55 -3.95
C LEU A 160 -13.32 32.88 -5.06
N TYR A 161 -12.24 32.10 -5.15
CA TYR A 161 -11.29 32.21 -6.25
C TYR A 161 -11.39 30.97 -7.13
N ALA A 162 -11.52 31.19 -8.43
CA ALA A 162 -11.49 30.16 -9.44
C ALA A 162 -10.38 30.47 -10.44
N VAL A 163 -9.97 29.45 -11.18
CA VAL A 163 -8.88 29.58 -12.15
C VAL A 163 -9.29 28.93 -13.47
N PRO A 164 -10.30 29.50 -14.15
CA PRO A 164 -10.77 28.96 -15.41
C PRO A 164 -9.66 29.01 -16.46
N TRP A 165 -9.65 27.99 -17.30
CA TRP A 165 -8.87 27.99 -18.55
C TRP A 165 -9.71 28.49 -19.73
N LYS A 166 -11.04 28.65 -19.56
CA LYS A 166 -11.93 29.27 -20.53
C LYS A 166 -13.10 30.00 -19.85
N TYR A 167 -13.49 31.14 -20.41
CA TYR A 167 -14.74 31.83 -20.04
C TYR A 167 -15.35 32.59 -21.23
N THR A 168 -16.66 32.84 -21.13
CA THR A 168 -17.49 33.49 -22.15
C THR A 168 -18.26 34.66 -21.54
N GLN A 169 -18.65 35.63 -22.36
CA GLN A 169 -19.42 36.78 -21.91
C GLN A 169 -20.86 36.70 -22.41
N VAL A 170 -21.79 36.88 -21.49
CA VAL A 170 -23.23 36.90 -21.78
C VAL A 170 -23.87 38.15 -21.19
N ASP A 171 -24.97 38.58 -21.79
CA ASP A 171 -25.89 39.54 -21.21
C ASP A 171 -27.08 38.79 -20.61
N VAL A 172 -27.39 39.06 -19.35
CA VAL A 172 -28.52 38.43 -18.66
C VAL A 172 -29.82 39.10 -19.13
N THR A 173 -30.78 38.30 -19.62
CA THR A 173 -32.08 38.80 -20.07
C THR A 173 -33.18 38.47 -19.06
N SER A 174 -33.58 37.20 -18.99
CA SER A 174 -34.64 36.69 -18.11
C SER A 174 -34.11 35.73 -17.03
N GLY A 175 -32.82 35.42 -17.05
CA GLY A 175 -32.14 34.66 -16.01
C GLY A 175 -31.90 35.51 -14.76
N GLN A 176 -31.81 34.85 -13.60
CA GLN A 176 -31.27 35.43 -12.38
C GLN A 176 -29.77 35.20 -12.33
N GLN A 177 -29.00 36.24 -12.06
CA GLN A 177 -27.57 36.14 -11.82
C GLN A 177 -27.30 35.75 -10.37
N LEU A 178 -26.58 34.64 -10.16
CA LEU A 178 -26.23 34.13 -8.83
C LEU A 178 -24.82 34.54 -8.41
N PHE A 179 -23.89 34.62 -9.37
CA PHE A 179 -22.51 35.02 -9.15
C PHE A 179 -22.03 35.98 -10.23
N ASP A 180 -21.23 36.95 -9.83
CA ASP A 180 -20.39 37.77 -10.70
C ASP A 180 -18.96 37.19 -10.69
N MET A 181 -18.23 37.36 -11.78
CA MET A 181 -16.81 37.03 -11.90
C MET A 181 -16.04 38.30 -12.20
N ARG A 182 -15.11 38.67 -11.31
CA ARG A 182 -14.14 39.73 -11.54
C ARG A 182 -12.87 39.13 -12.16
N LEU A 183 -12.49 39.63 -13.34
CA LEU A 183 -11.26 39.24 -14.02
C LEU A 183 -10.09 40.03 -13.45
N ILE A 184 -9.36 39.45 -12.49
CA ILE A 184 -8.29 40.14 -11.76
C ILE A 184 -7.18 40.57 -12.72
N ASP A 185 -6.83 39.69 -13.66
CA ASP A 185 -5.73 39.90 -14.61
C ASP A 185 -6.14 40.64 -15.90
N ASP A 186 -7.41 41.08 -16.02
CA ASP A 186 -7.96 41.72 -17.24
C ASP A 186 -8.77 42.97 -16.89
N GLY A 187 -8.07 43.98 -16.39
CA GLY A 187 -8.63 45.31 -16.13
C GLY A 187 -9.70 45.36 -15.04
N ASN A 188 -9.86 44.31 -14.22
CA ASN A 188 -10.91 44.17 -13.21
C ASN A 188 -12.34 44.26 -13.79
N SER A 189 -12.54 43.84 -15.04
CA SER A 189 -13.88 43.74 -15.60
C SER A 189 -14.73 42.74 -14.82
N ILE A 190 -16.02 43.04 -14.67
CA ILE A 190 -16.99 42.21 -13.95
C ILE A 190 -18.01 41.70 -14.95
N ILE A 191 -18.15 40.38 -15.03
CA ILE A 191 -19.10 39.71 -15.93
C ILE A 191 -19.95 38.68 -15.17
N PRO A 192 -21.13 38.29 -15.68
CA PRO A 192 -21.91 37.21 -15.08
C PRO A 192 -21.12 35.90 -15.09
N ALA A 193 -21.06 35.22 -13.94
CA ALA A 193 -20.35 33.96 -13.75
C ALA A 193 -21.30 32.76 -13.76
N VAL A 194 -22.39 32.87 -13.00
CA VAL A 194 -23.40 31.83 -12.86
C VAL A 194 -24.76 32.48 -12.96
N THR A 195 -25.59 31.96 -13.87
CA THR A 195 -26.98 32.39 -14.04
C THR A 195 -27.91 31.21 -13.88
N VAL A 196 -29.15 31.46 -13.46
CA VAL A 196 -30.21 30.44 -13.39
C VAL A 196 -31.51 31.01 -13.95
N LYS A 197 -32.15 30.30 -14.86
CA LYS A 197 -33.52 30.58 -15.31
C LYS A 197 -34.47 29.56 -14.71
N LYS A 198 -35.56 30.07 -14.14
CA LYS A 198 -36.68 29.24 -13.68
C LYS A 198 -37.59 28.91 -14.86
N HIS A 199 -37.94 27.64 -14.99
CA HIS A 199 -39.00 27.12 -15.85
C HIS A 199 -40.15 26.60 -14.97
N ASP A 200 -41.27 26.23 -15.57
CA ASP A 200 -42.46 25.80 -14.83
C ASP A 200 -42.20 24.61 -13.89
N LYS A 201 -41.38 23.64 -14.33
CA LYS A 201 -41.09 22.41 -13.57
C LYS A 201 -39.61 22.18 -13.27
N ALA A 202 -38.72 22.99 -13.83
CA ALA A 202 -37.28 22.78 -13.78
C ALA A 202 -36.53 24.12 -13.70
N LYS A 203 -35.21 24.05 -13.54
CA LYS A 203 -34.31 25.21 -13.60
C LYS A 203 -33.15 24.90 -14.55
N ALA A 204 -32.70 25.91 -15.26
CA ALA A 204 -31.56 25.83 -16.16
C ALA A 204 -30.47 26.79 -15.68
N MET A 205 -29.28 26.28 -15.43
CA MET A 205 -28.14 27.02 -14.89
C MET A 205 -27.00 27.04 -15.90
N LEU A 206 -26.34 28.19 -16.03
CA LEU A 206 -25.19 28.36 -16.90
C LEU A 206 -24.01 28.90 -16.09
N PHE A 207 -22.92 28.16 -16.11
CA PHE A 207 -21.59 28.63 -15.72
C PHE A 207 -20.90 29.18 -16.96
N THR A 208 -20.58 30.47 -16.97
CA THR A 208 -19.92 31.14 -18.11
C THR A 208 -18.40 30.93 -18.10
N TYR A 209 -17.89 30.09 -17.22
CA TYR A 209 -16.48 29.76 -17.07
C TYR A 209 -16.32 28.26 -16.87
N THR A 210 -15.12 27.74 -17.12
CA THR A 210 -14.80 26.32 -16.85
C THR A 210 -14.53 26.11 -15.36
N MET A 211 -15.11 25.05 -14.82
CA MET A 211 -15.03 24.69 -13.40
C MET A 211 -13.69 24.08 -12.99
N GLY A 212 -12.83 23.74 -13.97
CA GLY A 212 -11.48 23.17 -13.85
C GLY A 212 -10.85 23.26 -12.46
N GLU A 213 -10.64 22.11 -11.80
CA GLU A 213 -10.16 21.96 -10.42
C GLU A 213 -8.73 22.46 -10.12
N ALA A 214 -8.03 23.07 -11.08
CA ALA A 214 -6.60 23.32 -10.92
C ALA A 214 -6.27 24.16 -9.66
N TYR A 215 -7.18 25.05 -9.20
CA TYR A 215 -6.89 25.92 -8.05
C TYR A 215 -8.09 26.38 -7.18
N MET A 216 -9.32 25.92 -7.41
CA MET A 216 -10.37 26.06 -6.38
C MET A 216 -10.11 25.00 -5.32
N THR A 217 -10.21 25.35 -4.02
CA THR A 217 -10.05 24.30 -3.01
C THR A 217 -11.14 23.25 -3.19
N ILE A 218 -10.80 21.96 -3.00
CA ILE A 218 -11.77 20.86 -3.08
C ILE A 218 -13.00 21.14 -2.21
N ALA A 219 -12.79 21.75 -1.03
CA ALA A 219 -13.85 22.12 -0.12
C ALA A 219 -14.76 23.20 -0.72
N ASP A 220 -14.20 24.29 -1.26
CA ASP A 220 -14.99 25.36 -1.88
C ASP A 220 -15.78 24.86 -3.08
N HIS A 221 -15.17 24.03 -3.92
CA HIS A 221 -15.86 23.45 -5.08
C HIS A 221 -17.03 22.56 -4.63
N TYR A 222 -16.78 21.71 -3.63
CA TYR A 222 -17.80 20.85 -3.03
C TYR A 222 -18.96 21.65 -2.45
N PHE A 223 -18.67 22.66 -1.61
CA PHE A 223 -19.71 23.44 -0.97
C PHE A 223 -20.49 24.27 -2.00
N MET A 224 -19.82 24.84 -3.01
CA MET A 224 -20.49 25.68 -4.01
C MET A 224 -21.47 24.86 -4.83
N LEU A 225 -21.04 23.72 -5.38
CA LEU A 225 -21.94 22.85 -6.13
C LEU A 225 -23.03 22.28 -5.24
N LYS A 226 -22.73 21.87 -4.00
CA LYS A 226 -23.75 21.38 -3.05
C LYS A 226 -24.81 22.44 -2.78
N ALA A 227 -24.41 23.69 -2.54
CA ALA A 227 -25.33 24.80 -2.31
C ALA A 227 -26.21 25.08 -3.53
N LEU A 228 -25.61 25.15 -4.72
CA LEU A 228 -26.34 25.35 -5.97
C LEU A 228 -27.32 24.21 -6.27
N LEU A 229 -26.94 22.96 -6.04
CA LEU A 229 -27.83 21.81 -6.26
C LEU A 229 -28.98 21.80 -5.24
N GLN A 230 -28.70 21.97 -3.96
CA GLN A 230 -29.71 21.85 -2.90
C GLN A 230 -30.60 23.08 -2.81
N ASN A 231 -30.01 24.27 -2.72
CA ASN A 231 -30.74 25.50 -2.45
C ASN A 231 -31.29 26.14 -3.72
N THR A 232 -30.52 26.09 -4.82
CA THR A 232 -30.96 26.67 -6.09
C THR A 232 -31.76 25.67 -6.91
N LEU A 233 -31.30 24.45 -7.13
CA LEU A 233 -31.99 23.47 -7.99
C LEU A 233 -33.01 22.60 -7.23
N GLY A 234 -33.03 22.64 -5.89
CA GLY A 234 -33.95 21.83 -5.08
C GLY A 234 -33.63 20.33 -5.13
N MET A 235 -32.39 19.96 -5.44
CA MET A 235 -31.96 18.57 -5.53
C MET A 235 -31.55 18.04 -4.15
N SER A 236 -32.11 16.91 -3.75
CA SER A 236 -31.70 16.17 -2.57
C SER A 236 -30.97 14.87 -2.95
N THR A 237 -29.97 14.51 -2.15
CA THR A 237 -29.27 13.22 -2.24
C THR A 237 -29.92 12.21 -1.31
N ARG A 238 -29.83 10.92 -1.67
CA ARG A 238 -30.32 9.84 -0.81
C ARG A 238 -29.45 9.68 0.44
N VAL A 239 -28.15 9.85 0.27
CA VAL A 239 -27.16 9.82 1.35
C VAL A 239 -26.72 11.24 1.63
N GLN A 240 -26.93 11.71 2.84
CA GLN A 240 -26.46 13.01 3.29
C GLN A 240 -25.23 12.81 4.16
N LEU A 241 -24.13 13.47 3.81
CA LEU A 241 -22.91 13.51 4.61
C LEU A 241 -22.75 14.88 5.26
N SER A 242 -22.37 14.87 6.54
CA SER A 242 -21.87 16.02 7.30
C SER A 242 -20.52 15.69 7.95
N GLY A 243 -19.75 16.74 8.29
CA GLY A 243 -18.45 16.62 8.97
C GLY A 243 -17.23 16.75 8.06
N SER A 244 -17.30 16.27 6.80
CA SER A 244 -16.21 16.43 5.83
C SER A 244 -16.68 16.38 4.38
N SER A 245 -16.02 17.15 3.52
CA SER A 245 -16.16 17.14 2.06
C SER A 245 -15.22 16.14 1.37
N SER A 246 -14.29 15.53 2.11
CA SER A 246 -13.29 14.60 1.58
C SER A 246 -13.76 13.15 1.54
N VAL A 247 -15.00 12.85 1.97
CA VAL A 247 -15.54 11.48 1.98
C VAL A 247 -16.60 11.32 0.90
N THR A 248 -16.51 10.24 0.13
CA THR A 248 -17.49 9.88 -0.91
C THR A 248 -18.37 8.71 -0.46
N PRO A 249 -19.70 8.85 -0.51
CA PRO A 249 -20.62 7.76 -0.22
C PRO A 249 -21.09 7.06 -1.49
N PHE A 250 -21.04 5.73 -1.51
CA PHE A 250 -21.68 4.91 -2.54
C PHE A 250 -22.71 4.00 -1.88
N PHE A 251 -23.99 4.19 -2.22
CA PHE A 251 -25.10 3.47 -1.62
C PHE A 251 -25.90 2.67 -2.65
N TYR A 252 -26.10 1.38 -2.41
CA TYR A 252 -26.79 0.47 -3.33
C TYR A 252 -27.82 -0.37 -2.59
N GLU A 253 -29.09 -0.22 -2.96
CA GLU A 253 -30.17 -1.08 -2.48
C GLU A 253 -30.21 -2.40 -3.26
N THR A 254 -30.42 -3.49 -2.53
CA THR A 254 -30.67 -4.81 -3.08
C THR A 254 -32.18 -5.06 -3.20
N SER A 255 -32.57 -6.17 -3.84
CA SER A 255 -33.99 -6.55 -3.95
C SER A 255 -34.62 -6.99 -2.63
N ASN A 256 -33.81 -7.35 -1.63
CA ASN A 256 -34.27 -8.06 -0.42
C ASN A 256 -34.28 -7.14 0.81
N ASP A 257 -34.60 -5.86 0.64
CA ASP A 257 -34.65 -4.85 1.72
C ASP A 257 -33.33 -4.74 2.52
N ARG A 258 -32.22 -5.01 1.82
CA ARG A 258 -30.85 -4.79 2.29
C ARG A 258 -30.17 -3.75 1.42
N ALA A 259 -29.12 -3.14 1.92
CA ALA A 259 -28.29 -2.26 1.14
C ALA A 259 -26.81 -2.38 1.48
N VAL A 260 -25.97 -1.89 0.58
CA VAL A 260 -24.53 -1.74 0.77
C VAL A 260 -24.20 -0.26 0.76
N LEU A 261 -23.41 0.17 1.75
CA LEU A 261 -22.87 1.53 1.84
C LEU A 261 -21.35 1.45 1.88
N LEU A 262 -20.69 1.98 0.86
CA LEU A 262 -19.24 2.18 0.84
C LEU A 262 -18.96 3.65 1.14
N LEU A 263 -18.08 3.92 2.10
CA LEU A 263 -17.50 5.23 2.37
C LEU A 263 -16.02 5.20 2.01
N MET A 264 -15.55 6.18 1.24
CA MET A 264 -14.14 6.31 0.86
C MET A 264 -13.61 7.67 1.28
N SER A 265 -12.52 7.70 2.05
CA SER A 265 -11.80 8.92 2.39
C SER A 265 -10.78 9.24 1.30
N TRP A 266 -10.82 10.46 0.79
CA TRP A 266 -9.81 11.06 -0.09
C TRP A 266 -8.87 12.02 0.68
N ASP A 267 -8.88 11.95 2.02
CA ASP A 267 -7.93 12.71 2.84
C ASP A 267 -6.67 11.87 3.06
N ASP A 268 -5.62 12.28 2.37
CA ASP A 268 -4.28 11.69 2.39
C ASP A 268 -3.42 12.18 3.57
N TYR A 269 -3.96 12.91 4.54
CA TYR A 269 -3.15 13.49 5.62
C TYR A 269 -3.70 13.26 7.02
N LYS A 270 -4.99 12.98 7.17
CA LYS A 270 -5.61 12.81 8.48
C LYS A 270 -6.84 11.90 8.45
N SER A 271 -7.12 11.29 9.61
CA SER A 271 -8.40 10.63 9.84
C SER A 271 -9.54 11.65 9.76
N THR A 272 -10.65 11.24 9.14
CA THR A 272 -11.82 12.06 8.86
C THR A 272 -13.05 11.43 9.48
N THR A 273 -13.81 12.20 10.26
CA THR A 273 -15.09 11.75 10.82
C THR A 273 -16.24 12.37 10.05
N VAL A 274 -17.18 11.53 9.61
CA VAL A 274 -18.42 11.94 8.96
C VAL A 274 -19.63 11.34 9.66
N THR A 275 -20.74 12.07 9.61
CA THR A 275 -22.05 11.52 9.95
C THR A 275 -22.82 11.29 8.67
N VAL A 276 -23.22 10.04 8.47
CA VAL A 276 -24.09 9.59 7.39
C VAL A 276 -25.52 9.69 7.89
N THR A 277 -26.36 10.42 7.17
CA THR A 277 -27.82 10.41 7.36
C THR A 277 -28.47 9.77 6.14
N LEU A 278 -29.24 8.72 6.37
CA LEU A 278 -29.86 7.91 5.34
C LEU A 278 -31.11 7.24 5.92
N ASP A 279 -32.29 7.58 5.41
CA ASP A 279 -33.56 7.04 5.91
C ASP A 279 -33.64 5.51 5.85
N PHE A 280 -32.98 4.88 4.88
CA PHE A 280 -32.91 3.43 4.75
C PHE A 280 -32.23 2.75 5.96
N LEU A 281 -31.45 3.48 6.77
CA LEU A 281 -30.85 2.94 7.99
C LEU A 281 -31.90 2.77 9.11
N LYS A 282 -32.99 3.55 9.12
CA LYS A 282 -33.97 3.55 10.22
C LYS A 282 -34.54 2.15 10.48
N GLY A 283 -34.41 1.69 11.72
CA GLY A 283 -34.91 0.36 12.10
C GLY A 283 -34.04 -0.80 11.63
N LYS A 284 -32.91 -0.55 10.95
CA LYS A 284 -32.04 -1.58 10.36
C LYS A 284 -30.80 -1.80 11.21
N SER A 285 -30.27 -3.01 11.11
CA SER A 285 -28.91 -3.28 11.55
C SER A 285 -27.90 -2.79 10.51
N VAL A 286 -26.71 -2.42 10.97
CA VAL A 286 -25.57 -2.04 10.14
C VAL A 286 -24.36 -2.85 10.59
N LYS A 287 -23.70 -3.52 9.65
CA LYS A 287 -22.51 -4.35 9.90
C LYS A 287 -21.34 -3.89 9.04
N ASP A 288 -20.13 -3.85 9.59
CA ASP A 288 -18.91 -3.51 8.86
C ASP A 288 -18.31 -4.76 8.20
N LEU A 289 -18.41 -4.86 6.88
CA LEU A 289 -17.92 -5.99 6.08
C LEU A 289 -16.39 -6.09 6.06
N ARG A 290 -15.67 -5.00 6.33
CA ARG A 290 -14.19 -5.03 6.42
C ARG A 290 -13.69 -5.47 7.78
N LYS A 291 -14.57 -5.52 8.78
CA LYS A 291 -14.30 -6.04 10.12
C LYS A 291 -15.20 -7.24 10.42
N ASP A 292 -15.16 -8.25 9.55
CA ASP A 292 -15.84 -9.54 9.72
C ASP A 292 -17.35 -9.45 10.00
N ARG A 293 -18.03 -8.47 9.38
CA ARG A 293 -19.44 -8.18 9.62
C ARG A 293 -19.75 -7.83 11.08
N SER A 294 -18.81 -7.24 11.79
CA SER A 294 -19.04 -6.73 13.15
C SER A 294 -20.24 -5.78 13.16
N LEU A 295 -21.12 -5.98 14.13
CA LEU A 295 -22.30 -5.14 14.30
C LEU A 295 -21.87 -3.74 14.73
N VAL A 296 -22.25 -2.74 13.93
CA VAL A 296 -22.03 -1.33 14.22
C VAL A 296 -23.23 -0.76 14.97
N THR A 297 -24.45 -1.09 14.53
CA THR A 297 -25.69 -0.79 15.25
C THR A 297 -26.76 -1.82 14.91
N ALA A 298 -27.59 -2.20 15.87
CA ALA A 298 -28.67 -3.18 15.70
C ALA A 298 -29.99 -2.56 15.20
N ASN A 299 -30.17 -1.26 15.47
CA ASN A 299 -31.41 -0.52 15.25
C ASN A 299 -31.07 0.95 15.03
N SER A 300 -30.56 1.28 13.84
CA SER A 300 -30.17 2.66 13.54
C SER A 300 -31.39 3.60 13.59
N ASP A 301 -31.16 4.81 14.06
CA ASP A 301 -32.11 5.92 14.08
C ASP A 301 -32.19 6.67 12.73
N GLY A 302 -31.50 6.17 11.70
CA GLY A 302 -31.33 6.86 10.42
C GLY A 302 -29.98 7.54 10.26
N THR A 303 -29.13 7.51 11.30
CA THR A 303 -27.80 8.09 11.28
C THR A 303 -26.70 7.07 11.60
N LEU A 304 -25.49 7.33 11.12
CA LEU A 304 -24.29 6.55 11.36
C LEU A 304 -23.06 7.47 11.38
N THR A 305 -22.39 7.58 12.52
CA THR A 305 -21.11 8.31 12.62
C THR A 305 -19.95 7.38 12.36
N VAL A 306 -19.08 7.74 11.43
CA VAL A 306 -17.95 6.93 10.96
C VAL A 306 -16.68 7.76 10.93
N THR A 307 -15.64 7.31 11.61
CA THR A 307 -14.27 7.80 11.44
C THR A 307 -13.56 6.92 10.44
N LEU A 308 -12.98 7.50 9.39
CA LEU A 308 -12.11 6.84 8.42
C LEU A 308 -10.68 7.35 8.61
N ASP A 309 -9.70 6.46 8.65
CA ASP A 309 -8.29 6.83 8.65
C ASP A 309 -7.85 7.37 7.29
N GLN A 310 -6.60 7.85 7.22
CA GLN A 310 -5.99 8.34 5.99
C GLN A 310 -6.11 7.28 4.87
N ASN A 311 -6.69 7.66 3.73
CA ASN A 311 -6.92 6.78 2.58
C ASN A 311 -7.70 5.49 2.91
N GLU A 312 -8.47 5.48 4.00
CA GLU A 312 -9.29 4.34 4.38
C GLU A 312 -10.60 4.30 3.55
N SER A 313 -11.10 3.09 3.34
CA SER A 313 -12.47 2.85 2.89
C SER A 313 -13.17 1.90 3.84
N LYS A 314 -14.45 2.14 4.10
CA LYS A 314 -15.32 1.29 4.94
C LYS A 314 -16.52 0.81 4.14
N LEU A 315 -16.84 -0.47 4.29
CA LEU A 315 -17.91 -1.12 3.55
C LEU A 315 -18.92 -1.68 4.54
N PHE A 316 -20.16 -1.19 4.48
CA PHE A 316 -21.23 -1.59 5.38
C PHE A 316 -22.32 -2.38 4.66
N LEU A 317 -22.84 -3.39 5.35
CA LEU A 317 -24.07 -4.10 4.99
C LEU A 317 -25.20 -3.62 5.91
N ILE A 318 -26.32 -3.21 5.33
CA ILE A 318 -27.48 -2.64 6.03
C ILE A 318 -28.67 -3.60 5.87
N GLY A 319 -29.43 -3.81 6.94
CA GLY A 319 -30.71 -4.51 6.91
C GLY A 319 -30.62 -6.03 7.04
N GLU A 320 -29.53 -6.57 7.55
CA GLU A 320 -29.50 -7.98 7.98
C GLU A 320 -30.29 -8.14 9.29
N THR A 321 -30.99 -9.25 9.51
CA THR A 321 -31.65 -9.49 10.80
C THR A 321 -30.58 -9.50 11.91
N ALA A 322 -30.83 -8.79 13.01
CA ALA A 322 -29.92 -8.81 14.16
C ALA A 322 -29.80 -10.26 14.66
N SER A 323 -28.62 -10.84 14.48
CA SER A 323 -28.26 -12.20 14.86
C SER A 323 -26.98 -12.14 15.67
N PRO A 324 -26.74 -13.10 16.59
CA PRO A 324 -25.43 -13.21 17.22
C PRO A 324 -24.34 -13.27 16.16
N SER A 325 -23.21 -12.64 16.41
CA SER A 325 -22.11 -12.50 15.44
C SER A 325 -20.76 -12.57 16.13
N VAL A 326 -19.76 -13.03 15.38
CA VAL A 326 -18.37 -13.10 15.82
C VAL A 326 -17.46 -12.82 14.64
N GLY A 327 -16.39 -12.06 14.89
CA GLY A 327 -15.34 -11.71 13.94
C GLY A 327 -13.97 -11.85 14.58
N ILE A 328 -12.98 -12.34 13.83
CA ILE A 328 -11.59 -12.42 14.28
C ILE A 328 -10.92 -11.09 13.98
N ASP A 329 -10.30 -10.48 14.99
CA ASP A 329 -9.55 -9.24 14.79
C ASP A 329 -8.18 -9.56 14.16
N ALA A 330 -8.09 -9.41 12.84
CA ALA A 330 -6.87 -9.67 12.08
C ALA A 330 -5.70 -8.72 12.42
N THR A 331 -5.95 -7.59 13.09
CA THR A 331 -4.88 -6.65 13.48
C THR A 331 -4.21 -7.04 14.80
N LYS A 332 -4.91 -7.81 15.63
CA LYS A 332 -4.45 -8.28 16.95
C LYS A 332 -4.18 -9.79 16.99
N THR A 333 -4.68 -10.53 16.00
CA THR A 333 -4.49 -11.97 15.87
C THR A 333 -3.36 -12.25 14.88
N SER A 334 -2.39 -13.06 15.30
CA SER A 334 -1.32 -13.48 14.40
C SER A 334 -1.89 -14.27 13.22
N THR A 335 -1.63 -13.81 12.00
CA THR A 335 -1.91 -14.57 10.75
C THR A 335 -0.81 -15.61 10.46
N TYR A 336 0.10 -15.79 11.41
CA TYR A 336 1.25 -16.67 11.34
C TYR A 336 1.23 -17.65 12.53
N LEU A 337 1.37 -18.95 12.25
CA LEU A 337 1.28 -20.00 13.25
C LEU A 337 2.46 -20.97 13.15
N ILE A 338 3.13 -21.15 14.29
CA ILE A 338 4.10 -22.22 14.52
C ILE A 338 3.49 -23.25 15.50
N PRO A 339 3.23 -24.49 15.06
CA PRO A 339 2.76 -25.57 15.94
C PRO A 339 3.88 -26.06 16.87
N SER A 340 4.10 -25.32 17.95
CA SER A 340 5.17 -25.54 18.94
C SER A 340 4.68 -26.16 20.26
N GLY A 341 3.38 -26.50 20.35
CA GLY A 341 2.76 -26.92 21.61
C GLY A 341 2.36 -25.74 22.51
N ARG A 342 2.58 -24.50 22.06
CA ARG A 342 2.18 -23.28 22.77
C ARG A 342 0.76 -22.86 22.41
N SER A 343 0.10 -22.22 23.38
CA SER A 343 -1.18 -21.54 23.17
C SER A 343 -1.00 -20.32 22.25
N VAL A 344 -1.93 -20.16 21.31
CA VAL A 344 -1.94 -19.05 20.35
C VAL A 344 -3.11 -18.13 20.70
N PRO A 345 -2.87 -16.87 21.09
CA PRO A 345 -3.94 -15.96 21.46
C PRO A 345 -4.70 -15.48 20.22
N ILE A 346 -6.00 -15.76 20.16
CA ILE A 346 -6.89 -15.31 19.09
C ILE A 346 -7.82 -14.24 19.64
N THR A 347 -7.76 -13.03 19.10
CA THR A 347 -8.63 -11.93 19.50
C THR A 347 -9.89 -11.95 18.64
N VAL A 348 -11.06 -11.99 19.28
CA VAL A 348 -12.36 -11.96 18.61
C VAL A 348 -13.24 -10.84 19.13
N ASN A 349 -13.97 -10.22 18.22
CA ASN A 349 -15.05 -9.28 18.51
C ASN A 349 -16.38 -10.01 18.36
N TYR A 350 -17.32 -9.79 19.27
CA TYR A 350 -18.58 -10.52 19.30
C TYR A 350 -19.75 -9.64 19.72
N ASP A 351 -20.95 -10.06 19.32
CA ASP A 351 -22.22 -9.57 19.82
C ASP A 351 -23.20 -10.74 19.96
N THR A 352 -23.75 -10.90 21.15
CA THR A 352 -24.69 -11.97 21.50
C THR A 352 -26.16 -11.59 21.27
N ILE A 353 -26.47 -10.31 21.00
CA ILE A 353 -27.83 -9.77 20.92
C ILE A 353 -28.63 -10.09 22.21
N GLY A 354 -27.98 -10.01 23.37
CA GLY A 354 -28.59 -10.27 24.67
C GLY A 354 -28.79 -11.76 25.02
N ASN A 355 -28.25 -12.69 24.22
CA ASN A 355 -28.26 -14.11 24.56
C ASN A 355 -27.22 -14.43 25.63
N ALA A 356 -27.68 -14.59 26.88
CA ALA A 356 -26.84 -14.83 28.06
C ALA A 356 -25.99 -16.12 28.03
N ASP A 357 -26.34 -17.08 27.17
CA ASP A 357 -25.66 -18.40 27.05
C ASP A 357 -24.88 -18.55 25.73
N SER A 358 -24.29 -17.47 25.22
CA SER A 358 -23.50 -17.55 24.00
C SER A 358 -22.08 -18.05 24.29
N GLU A 359 -21.60 -18.96 23.45
CA GLU A 359 -20.24 -19.50 23.50
C GLU A 359 -19.57 -19.33 22.14
N ILE A 360 -18.37 -18.75 22.15
CA ILE A 360 -17.52 -18.67 20.96
C ILE A 360 -16.66 -19.93 20.91
N THR A 361 -16.63 -20.58 19.75
CA THR A 361 -15.72 -21.67 19.40
C THR A 361 -14.71 -21.19 18.37
N ILE A 362 -13.42 -21.40 18.64
CA ILE A 362 -12.31 -21.16 17.73
C ILE A 362 -11.71 -22.50 17.31
N GLU A 363 -11.53 -22.70 16.02
CA GLU A 363 -10.94 -23.90 15.43
C GLU A 363 -9.83 -23.55 14.45
N LEU A 364 -8.73 -24.30 14.46
CA LEU A 364 -7.74 -24.30 13.39
C LEU A 364 -8.09 -25.41 12.40
N ARG A 365 -8.33 -25.05 11.14
CA ARG A 365 -8.70 -25.98 10.07
C ARG A 365 -7.82 -25.81 8.84
N GLN A 366 -7.79 -26.83 7.99
CA GLN A 366 -7.15 -26.79 6.68
C GLN A 366 -8.21 -26.65 5.58
N THR A 367 -7.96 -25.91 4.51
CA THR A 367 -8.94 -25.68 3.44
C THR A 367 -9.27 -26.95 2.66
N SER A 368 -8.30 -27.87 2.51
CA SER A 368 -8.45 -29.13 1.77
C SER A 368 -8.92 -30.31 2.63
N SER A 369 -9.13 -30.11 3.93
CA SER A 369 -9.48 -31.18 4.87
C SER A 369 -10.48 -30.70 5.93
N ASN A 370 -11.45 -31.55 6.29
CA ASN A 370 -12.37 -31.24 7.38
C ASN A 370 -11.74 -31.40 8.78
N ARG A 371 -10.46 -31.78 8.86
CA ARG A 371 -9.75 -31.97 10.12
C ARG A 371 -9.61 -30.66 10.90
N VAL A 372 -9.92 -30.75 12.20
CA VAL A 372 -9.68 -29.69 13.19
C VAL A 372 -8.37 -30.01 13.92
N PHE A 373 -7.39 -29.12 13.79
CA PHE A 373 -6.05 -29.29 14.37
C PHE A 373 -5.98 -28.79 15.81
N ALA A 374 -6.80 -27.79 16.15
CA ALA A 374 -6.94 -27.26 17.49
C ALA A 374 -8.34 -26.69 17.67
N LYS A 375 -8.87 -26.76 18.89
CA LYS A 375 -10.18 -26.22 19.25
C LYS A 375 -10.15 -25.61 20.65
N SER A 376 -10.78 -24.45 20.81
CA SER A 376 -10.96 -23.78 22.11
C SER A 376 -12.33 -23.12 22.15
N THR A 377 -12.93 -23.01 23.34
CA THR A 377 -14.25 -22.38 23.54
C THR A 377 -14.22 -21.38 24.69
N LYS A 378 -15.06 -20.35 24.61
CA LYS A 378 -15.22 -19.34 25.67
C LYS A 378 -16.65 -18.79 25.72
N LYS A 379 -17.24 -18.78 26.91
CA LYS A 379 -18.54 -18.14 27.14
C LYS A 379 -18.43 -16.63 27.10
N VAL A 380 -19.41 -15.97 26.49
CA VAL A 380 -19.48 -14.52 26.31
C VAL A 380 -20.91 -14.01 26.48
N ASN A 381 -21.07 -12.74 26.85
CA ASN A 381 -22.36 -12.09 26.99
C ASN A 381 -22.28 -10.63 26.54
N GLY A 382 -23.37 -10.09 26.02
CA GLY A 382 -23.45 -8.73 25.47
C GLY A 382 -22.65 -8.56 24.18
N GLN A 383 -22.16 -7.33 23.98
CA GLN A 383 -21.23 -6.97 22.91
C GLN A 383 -19.85 -6.73 23.54
N GLY A 384 -18.79 -7.20 22.87
CA GLY A 384 -17.44 -6.99 23.38
C GLY A 384 -16.32 -7.56 22.51
N SER A 385 -15.12 -7.57 23.10
CA SER A 385 -13.92 -8.18 22.55
C SER A 385 -13.31 -9.11 23.59
N THR A 386 -12.78 -10.25 23.18
CA THR A 386 -12.09 -11.19 24.06
C THR A 386 -10.93 -11.89 23.35
N VAL A 387 -9.93 -12.29 24.13
CA VAL A 387 -8.89 -13.23 23.69
C VAL A 387 -9.29 -14.65 24.08
N ILE A 388 -9.10 -15.59 23.14
CA ILE A 388 -9.27 -17.03 23.32
C ILE A 388 -7.95 -17.69 22.96
N ASP A 389 -7.34 -18.38 23.92
CA ASP A 389 -6.09 -19.11 23.69
C ASP A 389 -6.39 -20.45 23.00
N LEU A 390 -5.79 -20.65 21.84
CA LEU A 390 -5.92 -21.87 21.05
C LEU A 390 -4.68 -22.73 21.27
N ASN A 391 -4.85 -23.85 21.98
CA ASN A 391 -3.77 -24.82 22.20
C ASN A 391 -3.51 -25.61 20.91
N VAL A 392 -2.45 -25.24 20.19
CA VAL A 392 -2.00 -25.95 19.00
C VAL A 392 -0.90 -26.93 19.41
N SER A 393 -1.13 -28.22 19.22
CA SER A 393 -0.15 -29.27 19.53
C SER A 393 1.15 -29.05 18.74
N THR A 394 2.27 -29.51 19.31
CA THR A 394 3.54 -29.55 18.58
C THR A 394 3.38 -30.35 17.30
N PHE A 395 3.93 -29.86 16.19
CA PHE A 395 3.95 -30.60 14.94
C PHE A 395 4.66 -31.96 15.13
N SER A 396 4.05 -33.01 14.57
CA SER A 396 4.67 -34.33 14.46
C SER A 396 4.99 -34.62 13.01
N VAL A 397 6.23 -35.06 12.73
CA VAL A 397 6.65 -35.51 11.40
C VAL A 397 5.88 -36.72 10.90
N SER A 398 5.25 -37.49 11.80
CA SER A 398 4.37 -38.60 11.44
C SER A 398 2.97 -38.17 11.00
N ASP A 399 2.61 -36.89 11.17
CA ASP A 399 1.30 -36.37 10.83
C ASP A 399 1.27 -35.89 9.37
N VAL A 400 1.05 -36.83 8.44
CA VAL A 400 1.09 -36.60 6.98
C VAL A 400 0.06 -35.58 6.47
N ASP A 401 -1.01 -35.32 7.23
CA ASP A 401 -2.04 -34.34 6.88
C ASP A 401 -1.66 -32.93 7.31
N TYR A 402 -0.74 -32.78 8.26
CA TYR A 402 -0.26 -31.47 8.68
C TYR A 402 0.84 -31.02 7.71
N LYS A 403 0.56 -30.01 6.88
CA LYS A 403 1.50 -29.50 5.84
C LYS A 403 1.94 -28.06 6.10
N SER A 404 3.21 -27.77 5.84
CA SER A 404 3.74 -26.39 5.86
C SER A 404 3.25 -25.67 4.61
N THR A 405 2.97 -24.38 4.72
CA THR A 405 2.28 -23.64 3.66
C THR A 405 3.04 -22.36 3.34
N SER A 406 3.31 -22.14 2.04
CA SER A 406 3.97 -20.92 1.55
C SER A 406 2.97 -19.83 1.14
N SER A 407 1.66 -20.11 1.22
CA SER A 407 0.60 -19.16 0.92
C SER A 407 -0.51 -19.22 1.96
N ASN A 408 -1.11 -18.05 2.22
CA ASN A 408 -2.19 -17.79 3.18
C ASN A 408 -3.54 -18.48 2.85
N LYS A 409 -3.56 -19.63 2.15
CA LYS A 409 -4.81 -20.23 1.65
C LYS A 409 -5.05 -21.68 2.06
N GLN A 410 -4.13 -22.30 2.80
CA GLN A 410 -4.27 -23.70 3.17
C GLN A 410 -4.75 -23.91 4.61
N TYR A 411 -4.54 -22.97 5.53
CA TYR A 411 -5.10 -23.03 6.89
C TYR A 411 -5.88 -21.77 7.21
N TYR A 412 -6.83 -21.89 8.13
CA TYR A 412 -7.59 -20.77 8.65
C TYR A 412 -8.04 -21.02 10.09
N TYR A 413 -8.13 -19.94 10.85
CA TYR A 413 -8.92 -19.89 12.07
C TYR A 413 -10.39 -19.73 11.70
N LEU A 414 -11.25 -20.54 12.30
CA LEU A 414 -12.69 -20.45 12.18
C LEU A 414 -13.25 -20.03 13.54
N ALA A 415 -13.87 -18.85 13.59
CA ALA A 415 -14.66 -18.42 14.74
C ALA A 415 -16.13 -18.64 14.47
N SER A 416 -16.81 -19.25 15.44
CA SER A 416 -18.27 -19.45 15.43
C SER A 416 -18.83 -19.11 16.81
N ILE A 417 -20.06 -18.64 16.88
CA ILE A 417 -20.75 -18.35 18.13
C ILE A 417 -22.07 -19.12 18.19
N THR A 418 -22.42 -19.66 19.36
CA THR A 418 -23.64 -20.47 19.53
C THR A 418 -24.86 -19.69 19.07
N LYS A 419 -25.82 -20.38 18.43
CA LYS A 419 -27.09 -19.81 17.95
C LYS A 419 -26.94 -18.74 16.85
N ALA A 420 -25.75 -18.56 16.27
CA ALA A 420 -25.57 -17.81 15.03
C ALA A 420 -25.52 -18.73 13.80
N SER A 421 -26.00 -18.23 12.66
CA SER A 421 -25.74 -18.83 11.35
C SER A 421 -24.40 -18.35 10.73
N THR A 422 -23.81 -17.30 11.29
CA THR A 422 -22.59 -16.64 10.77
C THR A 422 -21.33 -17.18 11.43
N GLN A 423 -20.34 -17.52 10.60
CA GLN A 423 -18.97 -17.88 10.99
C GLN A 423 -18.00 -16.83 10.44
N SER A 424 -16.93 -16.50 11.17
CA SER A 424 -15.80 -15.71 10.65
C SER A 424 -14.61 -16.63 10.37
N ARG A 425 -13.86 -16.32 9.31
CA ARG A 425 -12.66 -17.05 8.90
C ARG A 425 -11.51 -16.07 8.73
N LEU A 426 -10.38 -16.38 9.36
CA LEU A 426 -9.12 -15.69 9.13
C LEU A 426 -8.10 -16.69 8.58
N SER A 427 -7.63 -16.46 7.36
CA SER A 427 -6.53 -17.25 6.77
C SER A 427 -5.26 -17.15 7.60
N VAL A 428 -4.57 -18.28 7.76
CA VAL A 428 -3.34 -18.39 8.56
C VAL A 428 -2.26 -19.06 7.73
N LEU A 429 -1.06 -18.50 7.78
CA LEU A 429 0.14 -19.16 7.31
C LEU A 429 0.62 -20.10 8.42
N VAL A 430 0.55 -21.41 8.19
CA VAL A 430 1.19 -22.39 9.06
C VAL A 430 2.56 -22.68 8.51
N GLU A 431 3.58 -22.45 9.32
CA GLU A 431 4.97 -22.76 9.00
C GLU A 431 5.51 -23.74 10.04
N PHE A 432 6.12 -24.81 9.56
CA PHE A 432 6.80 -25.74 10.44
C PHE A 432 8.20 -25.24 10.78
N LEU A 433 8.54 -25.31 12.06
CA LEU A 433 9.92 -25.11 12.53
C LEU A 433 10.90 -26.15 11.98
N TYR A 434 10.40 -27.22 11.37
CA TYR A 434 11.20 -28.26 10.72
C TYR A 434 10.97 -28.23 9.22
N PRO A 435 12.03 -28.16 8.39
CA PRO A 435 11.88 -28.39 6.96
C PRO A 435 11.34 -29.81 6.76
N SER A 436 10.17 -29.95 6.12
CA SER A 436 9.85 -31.23 5.49
C SER A 436 10.82 -31.38 4.32
N LEU A 437 11.92 -32.09 4.53
CA LEU A 437 12.67 -32.66 3.41
C LEU A 437 11.71 -33.64 2.76
N SER A 438 11.17 -33.25 1.60
CA SER A 438 10.32 -34.15 0.84
C SER A 438 11.23 -35.26 0.35
N THR A 439 10.96 -36.47 0.76
CA THR A 439 11.58 -37.68 0.21
C THR A 439 11.09 -37.97 -1.21
N ASP A 440 10.30 -37.07 -1.81
CA ASP A 440 9.71 -37.23 -3.15
C ASP A 440 10.73 -37.06 -4.29
N ALA A 441 11.96 -36.61 -3.98
CA ALA A 441 13.07 -36.67 -4.92
C ALA A 441 13.83 -37.99 -4.71
N GLU A 442 13.80 -38.86 -5.73
CA GLU A 442 14.59 -40.08 -5.90
C GLU A 442 15.73 -40.22 -4.88
N SER A 443 15.53 -41.11 -3.90
CA SER A 443 16.49 -41.47 -2.86
C SER A 443 17.83 -41.88 -3.48
N THR A 444 18.79 -40.95 -3.58
CA THR A 444 20.20 -41.31 -3.45
C THR A 444 20.41 -41.64 -1.97
N SER A 445 20.42 -42.93 -1.65
CA SER A 445 20.67 -43.43 -0.30
C SER A 445 21.93 -42.79 0.26
N LEU A 446 21.83 -42.17 1.44
CA LEU A 446 23.00 -41.70 2.19
C LEU A 446 24.01 -42.86 2.33
N PRO A 447 25.33 -42.61 2.25
CA PRO A 447 26.31 -43.67 2.40
C PRO A 447 26.09 -44.43 3.71
N SER A 448 25.81 -45.73 3.62
CA SER A 448 25.63 -46.58 4.81
C SER A 448 26.96 -46.88 5.51
N LYS A 449 28.09 -46.60 4.84
CA LYS A 449 29.43 -46.75 5.38
C LYS A 449 30.33 -45.62 4.90
N LEU A 450 31.15 -45.10 5.80
CA LEU A 450 32.18 -44.10 5.54
C LEU A 450 33.57 -44.71 5.67
N THR A 451 34.45 -44.39 4.74
CA THR A 451 35.87 -44.79 4.78
C THR A 451 36.71 -43.56 5.13
N ALA A 452 37.67 -43.71 6.05
CA ALA A 452 38.55 -42.61 6.43
C ALA A 452 39.27 -42.02 5.21
N ASN A 453 39.32 -40.69 5.14
CA ASN A 453 39.94 -39.87 4.10
C ASN A 453 39.37 -40.07 2.68
N GLN A 454 38.21 -40.71 2.53
CA GLN A 454 37.53 -40.85 1.25
C GLN A 454 36.29 -39.96 1.20
N ALA A 455 36.30 -38.98 0.31
CA ALA A 455 35.16 -38.10 0.08
C ALA A 455 33.93 -38.92 -0.35
N SER A 456 32.80 -38.68 0.32
CA SER A 456 31.49 -39.26 0.02
C SER A 456 30.51 -38.13 -0.25
N SER A 457 29.73 -38.26 -1.31
CA SER A 457 28.77 -37.22 -1.70
C SER A 457 27.40 -37.44 -1.08
N VAL A 458 26.81 -36.38 -0.53
CA VAL A 458 25.46 -36.37 0.04
C VAL A 458 24.61 -35.38 -0.74
N LYS A 459 23.62 -35.89 -1.47
CA LYS A 459 22.63 -35.06 -2.17
C LYS A 459 21.46 -34.76 -1.25
N MET A 460 21.19 -33.48 -1.04
CA MET A 460 20.04 -32.97 -0.29
C MET A 460 19.09 -32.25 -1.22
N SER A 461 17.78 -32.38 -1.00
CA SER A 461 16.75 -31.62 -1.70
C SER A 461 15.72 -31.07 -0.72
N TRP A 462 15.23 -29.86 -0.94
CA TRP A 462 14.26 -29.19 -0.07
C TRP A 462 13.14 -28.57 -0.90
N ASN A 463 11.92 -28.55 -0.35
CA ASN A 463 10.78 -27.87 -0.96
C ASN A 463 10.69 -26.39 -0.56
N TYR A 464 10.90 -26.11 0.74
CA TYR A 464 10.88 -24.76 1.31
C TYR A 464 11.87 -24.70 2.49
N LEU A 465 12.65 -23.63 2.58
CA LEU A 465 13.49 -23.34 3.75
C LEU A 465 12.72 -22.37 4.67
N PRO A 466 12.59 -22.65 5.99
CA PRO A 466 11.75 -21.84 6.87
C PRO A 466 12.23 -20.39 6.96
N SER A 467 11.32 -19.47 6.65
CA SER A 467 11.55 -18.03 6.51
C SER A 467 11.84 -17.33 7.84
N PHE A 468 11.33 -17.88 8.94
CA PHE A 468 11.16 -17.17 10.20
C PHE A 468 12.46 -16.90 10.97
N ARG A 469 13.46 -17.77 10.86
CA ARG A 469 14.75 -17.48 11.49
C ARG A 469 15.57 -16.44 10.72
N PHE A 470 15.38 -16.32 9.41
CA PHE A 470 16.15 -15.39 8.59
C PHE A 470 15.90 -13.91 8.92
N ASN A 471 14.69 -13.56 9.36
CA ASN A 471 14.35 -12.19 9.81
C ASN A 471 14.71 -11.90 11.27
N SER A 472 14.93 -12.93 12.09
CA SER A 472 15.43 -12.79 13.47
C SER A 472 16.96 -12.72 13.52
N TYR A 473 17.66 -13.10 12.45
CA TYR A 473 19.11 -12.87 12.27
C TYR A 473 19.43 -11.47 11.73
N ARG A 474 18.82 -10.44 12.30
CA ARG A 474 19.33 -9.06 12.18
C ARG A 474 20.68 -9.07 12.90
N GLY A 475 21.78 -9.18 12.16
CA GLY A 475 23.11 -9.34 12.74
C GLY A 475 23.38 -8.35 13.88
N LEU A 476 24.22 -8.74 14.85
CA LEU A 476 24.44 -7.95 16.04
C LEU A 476 24.80 -6.49 15.70
N VAL A 477 24.00 -5.56 16.20
CA VAL A 477 24.29 -4.13 16.16
C VAL A 477 25.15 -3.81 17.38
N VAL A 478 26.35 -3.28 17.17
CA VAL A 478 27.22 -2.83 18.26
C VAL A 478 27.21 -1.32 18.31
N ILE A 479 26.84 -0.76 19.46
CA ILE A 479 27.06 0.66 19.78
C ILE A 479 28.40 0.75 20.52
N TYR A 480 29.37 1.45 19.95
CA TYR A 480 30.69 1.59 20.54
C TYR A 480 30.72 2.67 21.63
N LYS A 481 31.08 2.27 22.85
CA LYS A 481 31.22 3.14 24.03
C LYS A 481 32.69 3.25 24.45
N SER A 482 33.32 4.36 24.05
CA SER A 482 34.74 4.59 24.28
C SER A 482 35.06 5.44 25.50
N SER A 483 35.89 4.89 26.39
CA SER A 483 36.44 5.61 27.55
C SER A 483 37.39 6.73 27.11
N LYS A 484 38.17 6.49 26.04
CA LYS A 484 39.08 7.48 25.43
C LYS A 484 38.31 8.66 24.83
N THR A 485 37.21 8.37 24.12
CA THR A 485 36.34 9.42 23.58
C THR A 485 35.65 10.16 24.72
N ALA A 486 35.12 9.46 25.74
CA ALA A 486 34.48 10.10 26.89
C ALA A 486 35.43 11.01 27.69
N ALA A 487 36.75 10.74 27.68
CA ALA A 487 37.75 11.60 28.29
C ALA A 487 37.97 12.92 27.52
N VAL A 488 37.66 12.96 26.22
CA VAL A 488 37.82 14.14 25.35
C VAL A 488 36.48 14.85 25.11
N ASP A 489 35.39 14.10 25.02
CA ASP A 489 34.02 14.58 24.87
C ASP A 489 33.14 14.00 25.98
N ALA A 490 32.85 14.82 27.00
CA ALA A 490 32.00 14.44 28.12
C ALA A 490 30.56 14.05 27.72
N THR A 491 30.11 14.42 26.52
CA THR A 491 28.77 14.09 26.00
C THR A 491 28.69 12.72 25.33
N HIS A 492 29.82 12.03 25.14
CA HIS A 492 29.90 10.72 24.48
C HIS A 492 28.90 9.70 25.01
N ASN A 493 28.83 9.56 26.34
CA ASN A 493 27.92 8.59 26.98
C ASN A 493 26.45 8.93 26.74
N ALA A 494 26.08 10.22 26.74
CA ALA A 494 24.72 10.64 26.44
C ALA A 494 24.33 10.33 24.98
N LYS A 495 25.28 10.44 24.05
CA LYS A 495 25.10 10.06 22.63
C LYS A 495 24.91 8.55 22.47
N VAL A 496 25.67 7.75 23.21
CA VAL A 496 25.49 6.28 23.28
C VAL A 496 24.09 5.93 23.79
N ASP A 497 23.63 6.55 24.87
CA ASP A 497 22.30 6.31 25.44
C ASP A 497 21.17 6.76 24.50
N ALA A 498 21.34 7.90 23.81
CA ALA A 498 20.39 8.38 22.81
C ALA A 498 20.25 7.41 21.63
N MET A 499 21.35 6.85 21.13
CA MET A 499 21.33 5.84 20.08
C MET A 499 20.69 4.54 20.56
N ALA A 500 20.99 4.10 21.79
CA ALA A 500 20.36 2.94 22.40
C ALA A 500 18.84 3.11 22.50
N ASN A 501 18.36 4.28 22.94
CA ASN A 501 16.93 4.59 23.01
C ASN A 501 16.28 4.66 21.61
N LEU A 502 16.98 5.19 20.62
CA LEU A 502 16.52 5.20 19.24
C LEU A 502 16.35 3.78 18.69
N LEU A 503 17.32 2.88 18.91
CA LEU A 503 17.20 1.46 18.54
C LEU A 503 16.02 0.78 19.25
N LYS A 504 15.84 1.02 20.57
CA LYS A 504 14.67 0.51 21.31
C LYS A 504 13.35 0.97 20.72
N SER A 505 13.25 2.24 20.30
CA SER A 505 12.03 2.82 19.72
C SER A 505 11.62 2.19 18.38
N ILE A 506 12.56 1.55 17.68
CA ILE A 506 12.31 0.80 16.44
C ILE A 506 12.29 -0.72 16.66
N GLY A 507 12.27 -1.18 17.91
CA GLY A 507 12.03 -2.58 18.29
C GLY A 507 13.26 -3.40 18.66
N TYR A 508 14.45 -2.81 18.76
CA TYR A 508 15.65 -3.54 19.21
C TYR A 508 15.67 -3.72 20.73
N GLN A 509 16.22 -4.86 21.17
CA GLN A 509 16.43 -5.18 22.58
C GLN A 509 17.93 -5.14 22.90
N GLN A 510 18.27 -4.63 24.08
CA GLN A 510 19.64 -4.61 24.55
C GLN A 510 20.01 -5.98 25.10
N THR A 511 21.11 -6.56 24.63
CA THR A 511 21.72 -7.73 25.28
C THR A 511 22.93 -7.31 26.12
N THR A 512 23.05 -7.87 27.32
CA THR A 512 24.20 -7.70 28.21
C THR A 512 25.26 -8.77 27.99
N ASN A 513 24.92 -9.87 27.30
CA ASN A 513 25.80 -11.01 27.08
C ASN A 513 26.10 -11.18 25.59
N MET A 514 27.37 -11.01 25.22
CA MET A 514 27.92 -11.54 23.96
C MET A 514 28.14 -13.07 24.03
N SER A 515 27.29 -13.79 24.78
CA SER A 515 27.40 -15.24 24.92
C SER A 515 27.31 -15.90 23.53
N PRO A 516 27.99 -17.05 23.29
CA PRO A 516 27.85 -17.80 22.05
C PRO A 516 26.37 -17.90 21.66
N TRP A 517 26.11 -17.71 20.37
CA TRP A 517 24.79 -17.57 19.75
C TRP A 517 23.74 -18.60 20.19
N ASP A 518 24.18 -19.72 20.76
CA ASP A 518 23.37 -20.75 21.40
C ASP A 518 22.56 -20.31 22.62
N SER A 519 22.96 -19.31 23.40
CA SER A 519 22.15 -18.82 24.54
C SER A 519 21.05 -17.83 24.11
N MET A 520 21.21 -17.19 22.96
CA MET A 520 20.20 -16.34 22.32
C MET A 520 19.10 -17.15 21.60
N LYS A 521 19.17 -18.50 21.63
CA LYS A 521 18.18 -19.41 21.01
C LYS A 521 16.73 -19.22 21.49
N ASN A 522 16.53 -18.58 22.65
CA ASN A 522 15.23 -18.45 23.30
C ASN A 522 14.68 -17.02 23.32
N GLU A 523 15.43 -16.03 22.83
CA GLU A 523 15.04 -14.63 22.90
C GLU A 523 14.73 -14.11 21.48
N GLU A 524 13.45 -13.86 21.20
CA GLU A 524 12.96 -13.41 19.90
C GLU A 524 13.08 -11.87 19.79
N GLY A 525 13.96 -11.35 18.91
CA GLY A 525 14.03 -9.91 18.61
C GLY A 525 15.30 -9.45 17.86
N PRO A 526 15.34 -8.21 17.32
CA PRO A 526 16.58 -7.54 16.93
C PRO A 526 17.41 -7.22 18.18
N TRP A 527 18.71 -7.52 18.18
CA TRP A 527 19.58 -7.30 19.33
C TRP A 527 20.61 -6.20 19.08
N TYR A 528 20.90 -5.39 20.10
CA TYR A 528 22.08 -4.55 20.13
C TYR A 528 22.90 -4.75 21.40
N PHE A 529 24.21 -4.57 21.26
CA PHE A 529 25.20 -4.64 22.33
C PHE A 529 25.93 -3.31 22.46
N ILE A 530 26.24 -2.90 23.69
CA ILE A 530 27.08 -1.72 23.95
C ILE A 530 28.49 -2.23 24.24
N GLY A 531 29.41 -2.04 23.29
CA GLY A 531 30.81 -2.49 23.41
C GLY A 531 31.69 -1.45 24.10
N PHE A 532 32.67 -1.91 24.87
CA PHE A 532 33.58 -1.06 25.66
C PHE A 532 35.04 -1.28 25.22
N ASP A 533 35.85 -0.21 25.28
CA ASP A 533 37.29 -0.25 24.94
C ASP A 533 38.10 -1.19 25.85
N ASP A 534 37.65 -1.36 27.10
CA ASP A 534 38.43 -1.98 28.18
C ASP A 534 37.94 -3.39 28.57
N VAL A 535 36.96 -3.94 27.85
CA VAL A 535 36.41 -5.28 28.14
C VAL A 535 37.01 -6.28 27.16
N PRO A 536 37.88 -7.21 27.61
CA PRO A 536 38.26 -8.37 26.80
C PRO A 536 36.98 -9.10 26.39
N THR A 537 36.79 -9.28 25.09
CA THR A 537 35.63 -10.01 24.57
C THR A 537 35.77 -11.51 24.85
N TYR A 538 34.72 -12.29 24.59
CA TYR A 538 34.60 -13.71 24.94
C TYR A 538 35.74 -14.64 24.45
N ASP A 539 36.67 -14.16 23.61
CA ASP A 539 37.83 -14.92 23.09
C ASP A 539 39.17 -14.16 23.26
N GLY A 540 39.25 -13.15 24.14
CA GLY A 540 40.46 -12.35 24.34
C GLY A 540 40.77 -11.33 23.23
N LEU A 541 39.88 -11.19 22.24
CA LEU A 541 40.01 -10.21 21.16
C LEU A 541 39.67 -8.80 21.66
N LYS A 542 40.43 -7.80 21.23
CA LYS A 542 40.14 -6.38 21.47
C LYS A 542 38.87 -5.94 20.72
N THR A 543 38.04 -5.12 21.36
CA THR A 543 36.91 -4.44 20.74
C THR A 543 37.41 -3.62 19.54
N LEU A 544 36.78 -3.78 18.37
CA LEU A 544 37.16 -3.20 17.05
C LEU A 544 38.32 -3.87 16.27
N SER A 545 38.86 -5.01 16.70
CA SER A 545 39.75 -5.78 15.81
C SER A 545 38.99 -6.30 14.59
N ALA A 546 39.67 -6.41 13.44
CA ALA A 546 39.05 -6.93 12.21
C ALA A 546 38.43 -8.32 12.42
N GLU A 547 39.11 -9.18 13.18
CA GLU A 547 38.65 -10.53 13.50
C GLU A 547 37.39 -10.51 14.38
N PHE A 548 37.36 -9.66 15.41
CA PHE A 548 36.19 -9.50 16.26
C PHE A 548 34.98 -9.00 15.46
N LEU A 549 35.17 -7.92 14.68
CA LEU A 549 34.11 -7.32 13.89
C LEU A 549 33.58 -8.30 12.83
N THR A 550 34.47 -8.98 12.10
CA THR A 550 34.08 -9.92 11.04
C THR A 550 33.33 -11.15 11.58
N ARG A 551 33.67 -11.61 12.79
CA ARG A 551 33.01 -12.77 13.41
C ARG A 551 31.67 -12.48 14.06
N ARG A 552 31.45 -11.25 14.55
CA ARG A 552 30.35 -10.98 15.49
C ARG A 552 29.49 -9.79 15.11
N VAL A 553 30.00 -8.81 14.37
CA VAL A 553 29.37 -7.50 14.20
C VAL A 553 28.94 -7.30 12.75
N LYS A 554 27.64 -7.05 12.54
CA LYS A 554 27.13 -6.71 11.22
C LYS A 554 26.98 -5.22 11.01
N THR A 555 26.54 -4.54 12.06
CA THR A 555 26.42 -3.10 12.10
C THR A 555 27.21 -2.55 13.27
N LEU A 556 28.13 -1.64 12.99
CA LEU A 556 28.88 -0.91 13.99
C LEU A 556 28.38 0.53 14.00
N ILE A 557 27.94 1.01 15.16
CA ILE A 557 27.52 2.39 15.37
C ILE A 557 28.57 3.08 16.25
N LEU A 558 29.03 4.24 15.80
CA LEU A 558 30.02 5.10 16.46
C LEU A 558 29.35 6.44 16.84
N PRO A 559 28.63 6.54 17.97
CA PRO A 559 28.00 7.79 18.36
C PRO A 559 29.05 8.78 18.86
N GLY A 560 29.24 9.91 18.17
CA GLY A 560 30.13 10.99 18.62
C GLY A 560 31.60 10.61 18.81
N VAL A 561 32.08 9.54 18.18
CA VAL A 561 33.45 9.03 18.39
C VAL A 561 34.49 9.98 17.79
N SER A 562 35.22 10.69 18.64
CA SER A 562 36.25 11.66 18.23
C SER A 562 37.67 11.11 18.31
N VAL A 563 37.89 10.00 19.03
CA VAL A 563 39.22 9.41 19.24
C VAL A 563 39.21 7.94 18.84
N LEU A 564 40.00 7.60 17.81
CA LEU A 564 40.33 6.23 17.41
C LEU A 564 41.83 6.12 17.18
N ASN A 565 42.44 5.02 17.62
CA ASN A 565 43.84 4.71 17.34
C ASN A 565 44.00 4.01 15.97
N ALA A 566 45.24 3.89 15.51
CA ALA A 566 45.53 3.31 14.18
C ALA A 566 45.10 1.83 14.05
N GLU A 567 45.15 1.06 15.15
CA GLU A 567 44.74 -0.35 15.18
C GLU A 567 43.21 -0.48 15.00
N GLU A 568 42.42 0.35 15.69
CA GLU A 568 40.96 0.42 15.59
C GLU A 568 40.53 0.85 14.18
N VAL A 569 41.17 1.88 13.62
CA VAL A 569 40.92 2.35 12.24
C VAL A 569 41.23 1.26 11.22
N SER A 570 42.38 0.58 11.37
CA SER A 570 42.76 -0.55 10.52
C SER A 570 41.77 -1.71 10.61
N GLY A 571 41.32 -2.03 11.83
CA GLY A 571 40.32 -3.07 12.09
C GLY A 571 38.98 -2.79 11.41
N ILE A 572 38.46 -1.58 11.53
CA ILE A 572 37.23 -1.13 10.85
C ILE A 572 37.39 -1.18 9.33
N ASN A 573 38.52 -0.72 8.80
CA ASN A 573 38.79 -0.73 7.35
C ASN A 573 38.84 -2.16 6.79
N ALA A 574 39.54 -3.07 7.49
CA ALA A 574 39.62 -4.48 7.09
C ALA A 574 38.24 -5.15 7.16
N TRP A 575 37.46 -4.86 8.21
CA TRP A 575 36.08 -5.35 8.34
C TRP A 575 35.18 -4.88 7.20
N LEU A 576 35.22 -3.60 6.79
CA LEU A 576 34.42 -3.10 5.67
C LEU A 576 34.86 -3.65 4.29
N ASN A 577 36.13 -4.04 4.15
CA ASN A 577 36.69 -4.57 2.91
C ASN A 577 36.63 -6.10 2.80
N ALA A 578 36.19 -6.82 3.83
CA ALA A 578 36.14 -8.28 3.80
C ALA A 578 35.22 -8.77 2.65
N GLU A 579 35.79 -9.56 1.74
CA GLU A 579 35.30 -9.89 0.38
C GLU A 579 33.90 -10.53 0.27
N ASP A 580 33.28 -10.87 1.40
CA ASP A 580 32.02 -11.62 1.42
C ASP A 580 30.94 -10.92 2.31
N SER A 581 31.18 -9.71 2.83
CA SER A 581 30.35 -9.11 3.90
C SER A 581 29.82 -7.70 3.61
N TYR A 582 28.48 -7.58 3.44
CA TYR A 582 27.73 -6.31 3.40
C TYR A 582 27.69 -5.62 4.79
N ASN A 583 28.82 -5.16 5.30
CA ASN A 583 28.92 -4.58 6.64
C ASN A 583 28.45 -3.13 6.66
N VAL A 584 27.85 -2.70 7.78
CA VAL A 584 27.28 -1.36 7.89
C VAL A 584 27.93 -0.55 9.01
N LEU A 585 28.60 0.54 8.65
CA LEU A 585 29.14 1.49 9.61
C LEU A 585 28.23 2.71 9.71
N ILE A 586 27.80 3.05 10.93
CA ILE A 586 27.00 4.26 11.21
C ILE A 586 27.81 5.19 12.13
N THR A 587 27.87 6.48 11.82
CA THR A 587 28.34 7.50 12.77
C THR A 587 27.28 8.60 12.95
N THR A 588 27.30 9.26 14.11
CA THR A 588 26.42 10.41 14.40
C THR A 588 27.11 11.75 14.32
N GLU A 589 28.43 11.80 14.19
CA GLU A 589 29.17 13.04 13.95
C GLU A 589 30.44 12.75 13.14
N ARG A 590 31.21 13.81 12.86
CA ARG A 590 32.51 13.69 12.22
C ARG A 590 33.46 12.78 13.02
N VAL A 591 33.93 11.72 12.37
CA VAL A 591 35.05 10.86 12.81
C VAL A 591 36.23 11.06 11.85
N GLU A 592 37.14 11.96 12.17
CA GLU A 592 38.20 12.40 11.24
C GLU A 592 39.06 11.25 10.73
N ALA A 593 39.40 10.31 11.61
CA ALA A 593 40.18 9.11 11.30
C ALA A 593 39.51 8.17 10.27
N LEU A 594 38.20 8.29 10.06
CA LEU A 594 37.41 7.49 9.12
C LEU A 594 36.84 8.30 7.95
N SER A 595 37.33 9.53 7.74
CA SER A 595 36.93 10.40 6.62
C SER A 595 36.96 9.70 5.25
N ASN A 596 38.00 8.92 4.98
CA ASN A 596 38.10 8.11 3.77
C ASN A 596 36.94 7.10 3.65
N VAL A 597 36.58 6.42 4.74
CA VAL A 597 35.52 5.40 4.76
C VAL A 597 34.15 6.00 4.43
N PHE A 598 33.88 7.21 4.93
CA PHE A 598 32.65 7.94 4.63
C PHE A 598 32.72 8.74 3.32
N GLY A 599 33.85 8.71 2.60
CA GLY A 599 34.01 9.36 1.31
C GLY A 599 33.90 10.89 1.36
N VAL A 600 34.42 11.50 2.43
CA VAL A 600 34.36 12.95 2.73
C VAL A 600 35.76 13.57 2.79
N LYS A 601 35.87 14.87 2.54
CA LYS A 601 37.15 15.60 2.59
C LYS A 601 37.51 15.97 4.04
N THR A 602 38.78 15.78 4.42
CA THR A 602 39.29 16.06 5.78
C THR A 602 39.40 17.55 6.10
N SER A 603 39.56 18.42 5.10
CA SER A 603 40.06 19.78 5.27
C SER A 603 39.02 20.87 5.58
N ALA A 604 37.74 20.54 5.76
CA ALA A 604 36.72 21.58 5.95
C ALA A 604 35.75 21.22 7.08
N ALA A 605 36.11 21.63 8.30
CA ALA A 605 35.26 21.59 9.48
C ALA A 605 34.23 22.71 9.40
N GLY A 606 32.94 22.38 9.54
CA GLY A 606 31.89 23.38 9.77
C GLY A 606 31.19 23.09 11.09
N ALA A 607 30.88 24.13 11.86
CA ALA A 607 29.87 24.02 12.91
C ALA A 607 28.49 24.00 12.23
N LEU A 608 27.71 22.95 12.44
CA LEU A 608 26.31 22.95 12.03
C LEU A 608 25.51 23.78 13.02
N SER A 609 24.80 24.78 12.50
CA SER A 609 23.73 25.47 13.22
C SER A 609 22.58 25.74 12.24
N GLY A 610 21.41 25.15 12.49
CA GLY A 610 20.24 25.32 11.65
C GLY A 610 19.00 24.69 12.26
N ASN A 611 17.85 25.34 12.06
CA ASN A 611 16.57 24.95 12.66
C ASN A 611 15.75 23.97 11.81
N SER A 612 16.21 23.67 10.59
CA SER A 612 15.51 22.78 9.67
C SER A 612 16.48 21.92 8.86
N ILE A 613 16.31 20.61 8.93
CA ILE A 613 17.04 19.64 8.09
C ILE A 613 16.11 19.20 6.98
N THR A 614 16.55 19.24 5.72
CA THR A 614 15.79 18.65 4.61
C THR A 614 16.50 17.39 4.14
N ILE A 615 15.82 16.25 4.27
CA ILE A 615 16.30 14.95 3.84
C ILE A 615 15.51 14.55 2.61
N THR A 616 16.15 14.58 1.45
CA THR A 616 15.48 14.47 0.16
C THR A 616 15.23 13.02 -0.27
N ASN A 617 15.63 12.04 0.53
CA ASN A 617 15.40 10.63 0.24
C ASN A 617 15.58 9.74 1.49
N ALA A 618 14.49 9.48 2.22
CA ALA A 618 14.51 8.62 3.40
C ALA A 618 13.66 7.35 3.25
N THR A 619 12.96 7.17 2.13
CA THR A 619 12.03 6.05 1.91
C THR A 619 12.42 5.11 0.77
N SER A 620 13.59 5.28 0.16
CA SER A 620 14.08 4.31 -0.83
C SER A 620 15.61 4.30 -0.87
N PRO A 621 16.27 3.29 -0.28
CA PRO A 621 17.70 3.14 -0.44
C PRO A 621 17.95 2.60 -1.85
N VAL A 622 18.16 3.52 -2.80
CA VAL A 622 18.94 3.32 -4.03
C VAL A 622 18.58 2.03 -4.78
N LEU A 623 17.48 2.04 -5.57
CA LEU A 623 17.37 1.30 -6.85
C LEU A 623 16.10 1.59 -7.69
N SER A 624 15.13 2.40 -7.24
CA SER A 624 14.00 2.82 -8.10
C SER A 624 13.82 4.35 -8.12
N TYR A 625 14.07 4.95 -9.28
CA TYR A 625 13.69 6.33 -9.58
C TYR A 625 12.16 6.40 -9.72
N GLY A 626 11.50 7.06 -8.76
CA GLY A 626 10.07 7.38 -8.80
C GLY A 626 9.66 8.05 -7.49
N ASP A 627 9.42 9.36 -7.56
CA ASP A 627 8.89 10.25 -6.50
C ASP A 627 9.85 10.68 -5.38
N LYS A 628 10.29 11.95 -5.45
CA LYS A 628 11.06 12.65 -4.42
C LYS A 628 10.16 12.95 -3.22
N LYS A 629 10.30 12.23 -2.10
CA LYS A 629 9.72 12.62 -0.80
C LYS A 629 10.77 13.30 0.07
N SER A 630 10.59 14.59 0.36
CA SER A 630 11.41 15.31 1.33
C SER A 630 10.87 15.09 2.75
N ILE A 631 11.71 14.65 3.67
CA ILE A 631 11.45 14.68 5.11
C ILE A 631 12.11 15.94 5.67
N THR A 632 11.32 16.86 6.22
CA THR A 632 11.85 18.02 6.95
C THR A 632 11.83 17.74 8.45
N LEU A 633 12.98 17.86 9.11
CA LEU A 633 13.09 17.84 10.57
C LEU A 633 12.96 19.27 11.07
N SER A 634 11.99 19.54 11.95
CA SER A 634 11.70 20.88 12.50
C SER A 634 12.48 21.20 13.78
N LYS A 635 13.49 20.40 14.10
CA LYS A 635 14.33 20.57 15.30
C LYS A 635 15.71 21.08 14.90
N SER A 636 16.27 21.92 15.77
CA SER A 636 17.65 22.40 15.63
C SER A 636 18.63 21.25 15.71
N ALA A 637 19.44 21.07 14.67
CA ALA A 637 20.61 20.19 14.71
C ALA A 637 21.87 21.00 14.92
N SER A 638 22.71 20.51 15.82
CA SER A 638 24.05 21.02 16.10
C SER A 638 25.03 19.87 16.04
N GLY A 639 26.29 20.12 15.70
CA GLY A 639 27.31 19.09 15.73
C GLY A 639 28.56 19.45 14.94
N ASN A 640 29.60 18.66 15.15
CA ASN A 640 30.82 18.73 14.36
C ASN A 640 30.60 18.00 13.03
N ALA A 641 30.58 18.76 11.94
CA ALA A 641 30.19 18.22 10.64
C ALA A 641 31.30 18.30 9.59
N TRP A 642 31.32 17.31 8.70
CA TRP A 642 31.98 17.47 7.40
C TRP A 642 31.21 18.46 6.54
N SER A 643 31.91 19.43 5.97
CA SER A 643 31.25 20.44 5.12
C SER A 643 31.10 20.03 3.65
N SER A 644 31.77 18.96 3.20
CA SER A 644 31.70 18.48 1.82
C SER A 644 31.88 16.96 1.70
N VAL A 645 31.22 16.39 0.69
CA VAL A 645 31.42 15.00 0.24
C VAL A 645 32.43 14.97 -0.92
N ASP A 646 33.19 13.88 -1.05
CA ASP A 646 34.14 13.65 -2.15
C ASP A 646 33.62 12.55 -3.09
N ARG A 647 33.56 11.31 -2.59
CA ARG A 647 33.08 10.12 -3.31
C ARG A 647 31.76 9.56 -2.78
N ALA A 648 31.19 10.21 -1.78
CA ALA A 648 29.94 9.84 -1.14
C ALA A 648 28.73 10.58 -1.71
N SER A 649 27.54 10.13 -1.35
CA SER A 649 26.27 10.77 -1.68
C SER A 649 25.68 11.47 -0.46
N ALA A 650 25.28 12.74 -0.60
CA ALA A 650 24.51 13.45 0.41
C ALA A 650 23.02 13.13 0.24
N LEU A 651 22.42 12.43 1.21
CA LEU A 651 21.00 12.07 1.24
C LEU A 651 20.13 13.15 1.92
N GLY A 652 20.76 14.13 2.57
CA GLY A 652 20.10 15.31 3.14
C GLY A 652 21.08 16.45 3.41
N THR A 653 20.58 17.67 3.54
CA THR A 653 21.38 18.87 3.81
C THR A 653 20.72 19.84 4.79
N ILE A 654 21.55 20.66 5.45
CA ILE A 654 21.17 21.94 6.07
C ILE A 654 21.89 23.01 5.26
N GLY A 655 21.14 23.80 4.48
CA GLY A 655 21.74 24.65 3.45
C GLY A 655 22.57 23.80 2.49
N ASN A 656 23.87 24.13 2.38
CA ASN A 656 24.83 23.39 1.53
C ASN A 656 25.62 22.31 2.28
N THR A 657 25.44 22.17 3.59
CA THR A 657 26.19 21.20 4.40
C THR A 657 25.47 19.84 4.40
N PRO A 658 26.14 18.74 4.03
CA PRO A 658 25.53 17.42 4.05
C PRO A 658 25.27 16.97 5.49
N VAL A 659 24.07 16.48 5.77
CA VAL A 659 23.68 16.01 7.12
C VAL A 659 23.45 14.51 7.21
N LEU A 660 23.14 13.87 6.10
CA LEU A 660 23.10 12.42 5.99
C LEU A 660 23.95 12.03 4.78
N ILE A 661 25.03 11.30 5.04
CA ILE A 661 26.00 10.91 4.03
C ILE A 661 25.94 9.40 3.89
N ALA A 662 25.84 8.90 2.66
CA ALA A 662 25.95 7.48 2.36
C ALA A 662 27.13 7.25 1.42
N SER A 663 27.95 6.25 1.72
CA SER A 663 29.08 5.85 0.89
C SER A 663 29.17 4.33 0.80
N ARG A 664 29.79 3.84 -0.26
CA ARG A 664 30.26 2.45 -0.35
C ARG A 664 31.76 2.43 -0.13
N PHE A 665 32.23 1.49 0.68
CA PHE A 665 33.65 1.30 0.94
C PHE A 665 33.95 -0.20 0.92
N GLY A 666 34.72 -0.64 -0.08
CA GLY A 666 34.83 -2.06 -0.40
C GLY A 666 33.45 -2.64 -0.75
N LEU A 667 33.05 -3.68 -0.03
CA LEU A 667 31.71 -4.27 -0.12
C LEU A 667 30.76 -3.80 0.99
N GLY A 668 31.29 -3.05 1.97
CA GLY A 668 30.52 -2.43 3.03
C GLY A 668 29.77 -1.16 2.59
N SER A 669 28.72 -0.83 3.34
CA SER A 669 27.98 0.42 3.23
C SER A 669 28.22 1.28 4.47
N THR A 670 28.37 2.58 4.30
CA THR A 670 28.61 3.48 5.43
C THR A 670 27.61 4.63 5.40
N PHE A 671 27.09 4.96 6.58
CA PHE A 671 26.11 6.02 6.78
C PHE A 671 26.61 6.97 7.86
N ALA A 672 26.56 8.26 7.58
CA ALA A 672 26.93 9.28 8.55
C ALA A 672 25.75 10.21 8.75
N PHE A 673 25.16 10.17 9.95
CA PHE A 673 24.45 11.33 10.45
C PHE A 673 25.53 12.32 10.84
N ASN A 674 25.58 13.46 10.18
CA ASN A 674 26.65 14.42 10.34
C ASN A 674 26.25 15.49 11.38
N PHE A 675 25.54 15.10 12.44
CA PHE A 675 24.92 15.98 13.44
C PHE A 675 24.58 15.23 14.74
N ASP A 676 24.59 15.93 15.87
CA ASP A 676 24.26 15.34 17.17
C ASP A 676 22.82 14.80 17.23
N VAL A 677 22.69 13.49 17.48
CA VAL A 677 21.42 12.76 17.51
C VAL A 677 20.71 12.82 18.87
N THR A 678 21.35 13.37 19.91
CA THR A 678 20.81 13.36 21.29
C THR A 678 19.43 14.01 21.37
N SER A 679 19.22 15.14 20.69
CA SER A 679 17.96 15.89 20.67
C SER A 679 16.89 15.29 19.72
N LEU A 680 17.28 14.31 18.90
CA LEU A 680 16.49 13.79 17.79
C LEU A 680 16.06 12.32 17.96
N SER A 681 16.57 11.61 18.96
CA SER A 681 16.22 10.20 19.24
C SER A 681 14.71 9.94 19.42
N ALA A 682 13.95 10.93 19.91
CA ALA A 682 12.49 10.85 20.07
C ALA A 682 11.70 11.35 18.85
N ASP A 683 12.37 11.83 17.79
CA ASP A 683 11.70 12.37 16.61
C ASP A 683 11.20 11.24 15.69
N ALA A 684 9.90 11.24 15.40
CA ALA A 684 9.27 10.21 14.57
C ALA A 684 9.89 10.09 13.16
N ASN A 685 10.44 11.18 12.62
CA ASN A 685 11.10 11.17 11.32
C ASN A 685 12.49 10.53 11.38
N VAL A 686 13.24 10.73 12.48
CA VAL A 686 14.51 10.02 12.70
C VAL A 686 14.25 8.52 12.91
N GLN A 687 13.18 8.15 13.61
CA GLN A 687 12.74 6.76 13.71
C GLN A 687 12.39 6.18 12.33
N LYS A 688 11.71 6.93 11.45
CA LYS A 688 11.43 6.50 10.07
C LYS A 688 12.72 6.28 9.27
N ILE A 689 13.69 7.19 9.37
CA ILE A 689 14.99 7.04 8.69
C ILE A 689 15.71 5.78 9.20
N MET A 690 15.75 5.57 10.51
CA MET A 690 16.36 4.38 11.10
C MET A 690 15.63 3.09 10.71
N ARG A 691 14.30 3.09 10.56
CA ARG A 691 13.54 1.96 10.02
C ARG A 691 13.91 1.69 8.55
N GLY A 692 14.04 2.73 7.73
CA GLY A 692 14.50 2.59 6.35
C GLY A 692 15.94 2.03 6.24
N LEU A 693 16.83 2.45 7.17
CA LEU A 693 18.16 1.87 7.28
C LEU A 693 18.13 0.42 7.78
N ASP A 694 17.25 0.08 8.73
CA ASP A 694 17.02 -1.29 9.20
C ASP A 694 16.52 -2.21 8.07
N GLU A 695 15.58 -1.73 7.26
CA GLU A 695 15.14 -2.42 6.04
C GLU A 695 16.31 -2.63 5.06
N TYR A 696 17.18 -1.65 4.86
CA TYR A 696 18.38 -1.82 4.04
C TYR A 696 19.38 -2.84 4.62
N MET A 697 19.64 -2.75 5.94
CA MET A 697 20.52 -3.68 6.67
C MET A 697 20.00 -5.12 6.60
N THR A 698 18.69 -5.31 6.48
CA THR A 698 18.03 -6.63 6.40
C THR A 698 17.82 -7.14 4.97
N GLN A 699 17.83 -6.27 3.97
CA GLN A 699 17.66 -6.64 2.55
C GLN A 699 18.93 -7.14 1.87
N SER A 700 20.11 -6.97 2.47
CA SER A 700 21.36 -7.49 1.90
C SER A 700 21.30 -9.02 1.78
N PRO A 701 21.65 -9.61 0.61
CA PRO A 701 21.52 -11.04 0.39
C PRO A 701 22.48 -11.79 1.32
N PHE A 702 21.93 -12.42 2.35
CA PHE A 702 22.68 -13.34 3.20
C PHE A 702 23.15 -14.54 2.34
N LEU A 703 24.45 -14.81 2.35
CA LEU A 703 24.99 -16.10 1.93
C LEU A 703 24.76 -17.08 3.08
N TYR A 704 23.99 -18.14 2.82
CA TYR A 704 23.80 -19.24 3.77
C TYR A 704 24.67 -20.42 3.34
N ARG A 705 25.18 -21.19 4.31
CA ARG A 705 25.82 -22.47 4.09
C ARG A 705 24.94 -23.58 4.64
N LEU A 706 24.81 -24.65 3.86
CA LEU A 706 24.24 -25.92 4.29
C LEU A 706 25.42 -26.82 4.68
N ARG A 707 25.57 -27.11 5.98
CA ARG A 707 26.53 -28.09 6.51
C ARG A 707 25.85 -29.44 6.64
N VAL A 708 26.53 -30.51 6.28
CA VAL A 708 26.17 -31.88 6.68
C VAL A 708 27.32 -32.48 7.46
N GLU A 709 27.05 -32.86 8.69
CA GLU A 709 27.95 -33.62 9.55
C GLU A 709 27.59 -35.10 9.47
N ALA A 710 28.60 -35.96 9.33
CA ALA A 710 28.49 -37.38 9.57
C ALA A 710 28.99 -37.70 10.97
N LEU A 711 28.22 -38.46 11.73
CA LEU A 711 28.51 -38.86 13.09
C LEU A 711 28.66 -40.38 13.17
N CYS A 712 29.64 -40.85 13.94
CA CYS A 712 29.73 -42.24 14.35
C CYS A 712 29.46 -42.32 15.85
N GLY A 713 28.28 -42.80 16.23
CA GLY A 713 27.74 -42.57 17.58
C GLY A 713 27.50 -41.07 17.82
N SER A 714 28.14 -40.50 18.84
CA SER A 714 28.06 -39.07 19.17
C SER A 714 29.15 -38.21 18.53
N ASN A 715 30.17 -38.81 17.91
CA ASN A 715 31.36 -38.09 17.43
C ASN A 715 31.20 -37.70 15.97
N VAL A 716 31.43 -36.43 15.64
CA VAL A 716 31.51 -35.97 14.24
C VAL A 716 32.76 -36.58 13.61
N VAL A 717 32.58 -37.46 12.63
CA VAL A 717 33.67 -38.10 11.89
C VAL A 717 33.96 -37.41 10.57
N GLY A 718 33.10 -36.52 10.08
CA GLY A 718 33.36 -35.71 8.89
C GLY A 718 32.26 -34.69 8.66
N PHE A 719 32.53 -33.64 7.88
CA PHE A 719 31.52 -32.69 7.46
C PHE A 719 31.79 -32.17 6.04
N GLY A 720 30.76 -31.59 5.44
CA GLY A 720 30.86 -30.83 4.19
C GLY A 720 29.93 -29.63 4.25
N ASP A 721 30.33 -28.54 3.59
CA ASP A 721 29.58 -27.29 3.52
C ASP A 721 29.33 -26.91 2.06
N GLU A 722 28.11 -26.49 1.73
CA GLU A 722 27.80 -25.93 0.41
C GLU A 722 27.11 -24.57 0.55
N THR A 723 27.52 -23.60 -0.29
CA THR A 723 26.95 -22.25 -0.27
C THR A 723 25.64 -22.23 -1.05
N VAL A 724 24.53 -21.92 -0.37
CA VAL A 724 23.21 -21.81 -0.99
C VAL A 724 23.01 -20.36 -1.45
N LYS A 725 23.13 -20.11 -2.77
CA LYS A 725 23.04 -18.75 -3.34
C LYS A 725 21.63 -18.15 -3.21
N SER A 726 21.57 -17.02 -2.49
CA SER A 726 20.49 -16.03 -2.31
C SER A 726 19.10 -16.53 -1.86
N PRO A 727 18.61 -16.12 -0.67
CA PRO A 727 17.29 -16.47 -0.16
C PRO A 727 16.13 -15.85 -0.95
N TYR A 728 16.34 -14.79 -1.74
CA TYR A 728 15.25 -14.14 -2.47
C TYR A 728 14.70 -15.00 -3.63
N SER A 729 15.52 -15.86 -4.25
CA SER A 729 15.06 -16.86 -5.23
C SER A 729 14.62 -18.18 -4.58
N LEU A 730 15.07 -18.49 -3.36
CA LEU A 730 14.74 -19.69 -2.59
C LEU A 730 13.43 -19.57 -1.81
N LYS A 731 12.92 -18.36 -1.60
CA LYS A 731 11.69 -18.10 -0.81
C LYS A 731 10.45 -18.85 -1.33
N TYR A 732 10.49 -19.36 -2.57
CA TYR A 732 9.36 -20.05 -3.21
C TYR A 732 9.74 -21.18 -4.18
N ARG A 733 10.97 -21.72 -4.15
CA ARG A 733 11.38 -22.76 -5.10
C ARG A 733 12.02 -23.98 -4.41
N PRO A 734 11.67 -25.20 -4.82
CA PRO A 734 12.43 -26.38 -4.44
C PRO A 734 13.88 -26.25 -4.94
N GLY A 735 14.83 -26.78 -4.17
CA GLY A 735 16.25 -26.75 -4.51
C GLY A 735 16.95 -28.05 -4.11
N SER A 736 18.15 -28.25 -4.64
CA SER A 736 19.01 -29.36 -4.24
C SER A 736 20.48 -28.93 -4.18
N ALA A 737 21.24 -29.50 -3.26
CA ALA A 737 22.68 -29.33 -3.13
C ALA A 737 23.34 -30.70 -3.00
N GLU A 738 24.55 -30.82 -3.54
CA GLU A 738 25.39 -32.00 -3.39
C GLU A 738 26.60 -31.62 -2.55
N ILE A 739 26.75 -32.27 -1.39
CA ILE A 739 27.70 -31.90 -0.35
C ILE A 739 28.71 -33.02 -0.19
N SER A 740 29.98 -32.71 -0.42
CA SER A 740 31.07 -33.66 -0.24
C SER A 740 31.52 -33.71 1.21
N ILE A 741 31.42 -34.88 1.85
CA ILE A 741 31.86 -35.14 3.22
C ILE A 741 33.12 -35.99 3.17
N THR A 742 34.22 -35.50 3.74
CA THR A 742 35.46 -36.28 3.88
C THR A 742 35.63 -36.71 5.34
N PRO A 743 35.45 -37.98 5.69
CA PRO A 743 35.54 -38.44 7.07
C PRO A 743 37.00 -38.55 7.53
N SER A 744 37.32 -38.12 8.74
CA SER A 744 38.61 -38.36 9.41
C SER A 744 38.76 -39.80 9.90
N ALA A 745 37.65 -40.53 10.09
CA ALA A 745 37.61 -41.92 10.52
C ALA A 745 36.52 -42.71 9.79
N GLY A 746 36.71 -44.03 9.65
CA GLY A 746 35.69 -44.90 9.09
C GLY A 746 34.49 -45.05 10.02
N CYS A 747 33.30 -45.26 9.47
CA CYS A 747 32.08 -45.52 10.24
C CYS A 747 31.15 -46.48 9.51
N ASP A 748 30.80 -47.60 10.15
CA ASP A 748 29.92 -48.63 9.57
C ASP A 748 28.43 -48.29 9.68
N GLN A 749 28.05 -47.33 10.53
CA GLN A 749 26.68 -46.84 10.71
C GLN A 749 26.66 -45.33 10.98
N PRO A 750 26.90 -44.51 9.95
CA PRO A 750 26.92 -43.07 10.10
C PRO A 750 25.51 -42.51 10.32
N VAL A 751 25.41 -41.54 11.23
CA VAL A 751 24.24 -40.70 11.43
C VAL A 751 24.54 -39.33 10.83
N TYR A 752 23.65 -38.79 10.00
CA TYR A 752 23.88 -37.50 9.36
C TYR A 752 23.07 -36.41 10.05
N LYS A 753 23.70 -35.27 10.35
CA LYS A 753 23.05 -34.05 10.81
C LYS A 753 23.26 -32.94 9.81
N ALA A 754 22.18 -32.36 9.31
CA ALA A 754 22.25 -31.21 8.43
C ALA A 754 21.98 -29.93 9.21
N TYR A 755 22.68 -28.85 8.86
CA TYR A 755 22.52 -27.54 9.46
C TYR A 755 22.47 -26.46 8.38
N LEU A 756 21.56 -25.51 8.52
CA LEU A 756 21.64 -24.26 7.77
C LEU A 756 22.14 -23.18 8.71
N TYR A 757 23.17 -22.46 8.31
CA TYR A 757 23.74 -21.38 9.09
C TYR A 757 24.16 -20.23 8.18
N PRO A 758 24.10 -18.98 8.66
CA PRO A 758 24.69 -17.86 7.94
C PRO A 758 26.19 -18.10 7.82
N TYR A 759 26.77 -17.81 6.65
CA TYR A 759 28.18 -18.05 6.29
C TYR A 759 29.22 -17.57 7.34
N TYR A 760 28.82 -16.68 8.26
CA TYR A 760 29.67 -16.01 9.25
C TYR A 760 29.52 -16.45 10.70
N GLY A 761 28.74 -17.49 11.01
CA GLY A 761 28.61 -18.00 12.37
C GLY A 761 28.61 -19.53 12.42
N GLU A 762 29.77 -20.15 12.63
CA GLU A 762 29.86 -21.59 12.89
C GLU A 762 29.13 -22.02 14.19
N TYR A 763 28.77 -21.05 15.04
CA TYR A 763 28.14 -21.28 16.35
C TYR A 763 26.61 -21.08 16.38
N ALA A 764 25.97 -20.80 15.24
CA ALA A 764 24.51 -20.63 15.14
C ALA A 764 23.92 -21.62 14.13
N ALA A 765 24.24 -22.89 14.31
CA ALA A 765 23.75 -23.96 13.46
C ALA A 765 22.29 -24.29 13.82
N MET A 766 21.35 -24.04 12.91
CA MET A 766 20.00 -24.59 13.03
C MET A 766 20.05 -26.03 12.56
N SER A 767 19.94 -27.00 13.49
CA SER A 767 19.81 -28.40 13.10
C SER A 767 18.52 -28.57 12.29
N LEU A 768 18.68 -28.91 11.02
CA LEU A 768 17.57 -29.11 10.08
C LEU A 768 16.91 -30.46 10.32
N ALA A 769 17.72 -31.49 10.58
CA ALA A 769 17.28 -32.86 10.87
C ALA A 769 18.47 -33.79 11.21
N GLN A 770 18.14 -34.94 11.79
CA GLN A 770 19.05 -36.06 12.05
C GLN A 770 18.52 -37.30 11.31
N PHE A 771 19.37 -37.96 10.53
CA PHE A 771 19.02 -39.13 9.72
C PHE A 771 19.90 -40.32 10.08
N SER A 772 19.31 -41.52 10.13
CA SER A 772 20.05 -42.78 10.11
C SER A 772 20.00 -43.36 8.70
N SER A 773 21.04 -44.11 8.31
CA SER A 773 21.09 -44.83 7.02
C SER A 773 19.91 -45.79 6.79
N ASP A 774 19.25 -46.23 7.86
CA ASP A 774 18.27 -47.31 7.84
C ASP A 774 16.82 -46.82 7.71
N THR A 775 16.62 -45.51 7.55
CA THR A 775 15.29 -44.89 7.47
C THR A 775 14.68 -45.07 6.07
N VAL A 776 14.14 -46.25 5.77
CA VAL A 776 13.38 -46.53 4.54
C VAL A 776 11.91 -46.16 4.76
N VAL A 777 11.41 -45.13 4.07
CA VAL A 777 9.97 -44.84 4.00
C VAL A 777 9.38 -45.65 2.84
N ASN A 778 8.64 -46.71 3.17
CA ASN A 778 7.93 -47.52 2.17
C ASN A 778 6.78 -46.71 1.56
N VAL A 779 6.79 -46.58 0.23
CA VAL A 779 5.65 -46.10 -0.55
C VAL A 779 4.86 -47.32 -1.03
N GLU A 780 3.70 -47.58 -0.44
CA GLU A 780 2.69 -48.43 -1.07
C GLU A 780 2.11 -47.70 -2.28
N THR A 781 2.51 -48.14 -3.47
CA THR A 781 1.92 -47.70 -4.73
C THR A 781 0.57 -48.40 -4.92
N ALA A 782 -0.53 -47.67 -4.72
CA ALA A 782 -1.85 -48.10 -5.15
C ALA A 782 -1.91 -48.06 -6.69
N ALA A 783 -1.98 -49.23 -7.32
CA ALA A 783 -2.13 -49.39 -8.77
C ALA A 783 -3.53 -48.93 -9.23
N PRO A 784 -3.65 -48.22 -10.37
CA PRO A 784 -4.93 -47.98 -11.01
C PRO A 784 -5.32 -49.19 -11.86
N THR A 785 -6.43 -49.84 -11.51
CA THR A 785 -7.08 -50.87 -12.34
C THR A 785 -7.64 -50.24 -13.62
N THR A 786 -7.22 -50.81 -14.74
CA THR A 786 -7.65 -50.55 -16.11
C THR A 786 -9.08 -51.05 -16.37
N ALA A 787 -9.87 -50.25 -17.08
CA ALA A 787 -10.95 -50.74 -17.94
C ALA A 787 -11.23 -49.74 -19.08
N ALA A 788 -10.85 -50.13 -20.29
CA ALA A 788 -11.42 -49.69 -21.57
C ALA A 788 -11.65 -50.99 -22.38
N PRO A 789 -12.59 -51.09 -23.34
CA PRO A 789 -12.52 -50.27 -24.55
C PRO A 789 -13.86 -49.91 -25.23
N GLY A 790 -13.82 -48.87 -26.07
CA GLY A 790 -14.84 -48.53 -27.06
C GLY A 790 -14.23 -47.75 -28.22
N THR A 791 -14.11 -48.43 -29.36
CA THR A 791 -13.47 -48.09 -30.64
C THR A 791 -14.12 -46.94 -31.43
N SER A 792 -13.33 -46.16 -32.20
CA SER A 792 -13.34 -46.14 -33.69
C SER A 792 -12.49 -44.99 -34.30
N SER A 793 -11.51 -45.38 -35.15
CA SER A 793 -11.12 -44.86 -36.50
C SER A 793 -11.39 -43.38 -36.88
N SER A 794 -10.58 -42.65 -37.65
CA SER A 794 -9.53 -42.96 -38.64
C SER A 794 -8.79 -41.68 -39.10
N SER A 795 -7.57 -41.90 -39.63
CA SER A 795 -6.92 -41.22 -40.78
C SER A 795 -6.37 -39.79 -40.67
N SER A 796 -5.03 -39.71 -40.57
CA SER A 796 -4.13 -38.73 -41.24
C SER A 796 -3.98 -39.08 -42.76
N PRO A 797 -3.10 -38.46 -43.61
CA PRO A 797 -2.08 -37.41 -43.39
C PRO A 797 -1.87 -36.39 -44.57
N GLY A 798 -0.87 -35.50 -44.44
CA GLY A 798 -0.14 -34.86 -45.56
C GLY A 798 -0.13 -33.31 -45.49
N ALA A 799 0.92 -32.62 -45.06
CA ALA A 799 2.26 -32.40 -45.63
C ALA A 799 2.34 -31.34 -46.76
N SER A 800 3.08 -30.27 -46.43
CA SER A 800 3.94 -29.39 -47.26
C SER A 800 3.40 -28.69 -48.51
N SER A 801 3.55 -27.36 -48.58
CA SER A 801 4.57 -26.65 -49.39
C SER A 801 4.11 -25.23 -49.80
N SER A 802 4.90 -24.22 -49.45
CA SER A 802 4.99 -22.93 -50.17
C SER A 802 5.66 -23.16 -51.55
N PRO A 803 5.50 -22.32 -52.61
CA PRO A 803 6.01 -20.93 -52.60
C PRO A 803 5.27 -19.88 -53.49
N SER A 804 5.60 -18.61 -53.19
CA SER A 804 5.76 -17.44 -54.08
C SER A 804 4.72 -17.08 -55.18
N GLY A 805 4.18 -15.86 -55.09
CA GLY A 805 3.58 -15.14 -56.21
C GLY A 805 3.17 -13.72 -55.81
N SER A 806 3.68 -12.73 -56.52
CA SER A 806 3.79 -11.32 -56.17
C SER A 806 2.59 -10.45 -56.55
N THR A 807 2.63 -9.21 -56.04
CA THR A 807 2.05 -7.95 -56.56
C THR A 807 0.52 -7.76 -56.59
N THR A 808 0.01 -6.89 -55.71
CA THR A 808 -0.41 -5.52 -56.10
C THR A 808 -0.65 -4.66 -54.85
N SER A 809 -0.10 -3.45 -54.89
CA SER A 809 -0.11 -2.43 -53.84
C SER A 809 -1.37 -1.56 -53.89
N THR A 810 -2.01 -1.33 -52.75
CA THR A 810 -2.92 -0.19 -52.50
C THR A 810 -2.88 0.11 -50.99
N PRO A 811 -2.83 1.38 -50.55
CA PRO A 811 -2.38 1.73 -49.20
C PRO A 811 -3.49 1.48 -48.18
N ALA A 812 -3.15 0.77 -47.11
CA ALA A 812 -4.02 0.55 -45.97
C ALA A 812 -3.87 1.70 -44.97
N ASP A 813 -5.04 2.25 -44.60
CA ASP A 813 -5.27 3.18 -43.51
C ASP A 813 -4.67 2.69 -42.19
N ASP A 814 -3.96 3.62 -41.56
CA ASP A 814 -3.38 3.51 -40.23
C ASP A 814 -4.51 3.53 -39.19
N LYS A 815 -4.97 2.35 -38.77
CA LYS A 815 -5.81 2.21 -37.58
C LYS A 815 -4.94 2.38 -36.34
N THR A 816 -4.93 3.60 -35.83
CA THR A 816 -4.42 3.95 -34.51
C THR A 816 -5.07 3.06 -33.44
N ARG A 817 -4.20 2.26 -32.83
CA ARG A 817 -4.45 1.45 -31.64
C ARG A 817 -4.67 2.41 -30.46
N ILE A 818 -5.89 2.41 -29.90
CA ILE A 818 -6.23 3.15 -28.68
C ILE A 818 -5.45 2.52 -27.52
N ASP A 819 -4.51 3.27 -26.98
CA ASP A 819 -3.79 2.91 -25.75
C ASP A 819 -4.51 3.53 -24.54
N SER A 820 -5.23 2.70 -23.78
CA SER A 820 -6.06 3.10 -22.64
C SER A 820 -5.26 3.09 -21.32
N SER A 821 -4.17 3.85 -21.27
CA SER A 821 -3.15 3.80 -20.21
C SER A 821 -3.31 4.83 -19.08
N SER A 822 -4.51 5.39 -18.84
CA SER A 822 -4.73 6.26 -17.67
C SER A 822 -4.89 5.44 -16.37
N PRO A 823 -3.96 5.54 -15.40
CA PRO A 823 -3.99 4.73 -14.17
C PRO A 823 -5.18 5.06 -13.24
N VAL A 824 -5.74 6.28 -13.31
CA VAL A 824 -6.89 6.71 -12.49
C VAL A 824 -8.20 6.08 -12.96
N VAL A 825 -8.36 5.95 -14.29
CA VAL A 825 -9.52 5.29 -14.90
C VAL A 825 -9.44 3.78 -14.72
N GLN A 826 -8.26 3.19 -14.85
CA GLN A 826 -8.05 1.76 -14.59
C GLN A 826 -8.30 1.40 -13.12
N ALA A 827 -7.88 2.23 -12.15
CA ALA A 827 -8.14 1.98 -10.73
C ALA A 827 -9.63 2.02 -10.39
N SER A 828 -10.39 2.98 -10.95
CA SER A 828 -11.82 3.11 -10.71
C SER A 828 -12.63 1.98 -11.37
N ILE A 829 -12.25 1.56 -12.58
CA ILE A 829 -12.87 0.42 -13.28
C ILE A 829 -12.52 -0.90 -12.59
N MET A 830 -11.27 -1.12 -12.19
CA MET A 830 -10.84 -2.31 -11.45
C MET A 830 -11.53 -2.42 -10.08
N LEU A 831 -11.69 -1.29 -9.36
CA LEU A 831 -12.40 -1.27 -8.09
C LEU A 831 -13.89 -1.57 -8.27
N THR A 832 -14.53 -1.04 -9.32
CA THR A 832 -15.93 -1.31 -9.64
C THR A 832 -16.14 -2.77 -10.06
N ILE A 833 -15.26 -3.33 -10.90
CA ILE A 833 -15.29 -4.75 -11.30
C ILE A 833 -15.03 -5.65 -10.08
N ALA A 834 -14.06 -5.32 -9.23
CA ALA A 834 -13.80 -6.04 -7.99
C ALA A 834 -14.99 -5.98 -7.04
N LEU A 835 -15.67 -4.84 -6.92
CA LEU A 835 -16.88 -4.69 -6.10
C LEU A 835 -18.05 -5.51 -6.66
N VAL A 836 -18.25 -5.50 -7.98
CA VAL A 836 -19.28 -6.31 -8.67
C VAL A 836 -18.99 -7.80 -8.52
N LEU A 837 -17.73 -8.23 -8.65
CA LEU A 837 -17.32 -9.62 -8.41
C LEU A 837 -17.50 -10.02 -6.94
N LEU A 838 -17.11 -9.16 -5.99
CA LEU A 838 -17.30 -9.41 -4.55
C LEU A 838 -18.79 -9.52 -4.18
N LEU A 839 -19.63 -8.66 -4.77
CA LEU A 839 -21.08 -8.68 -4.59
C LEU A 839 -21.74 -9.91 -5.24
N SER A 840 -21.17 -10.44 -6.32
CA SER A 840 -21.65 -11.67 -6.97
C SER A 840 -21.33 -12.94 -6.17
N PHE A 841 -20.32 -12.89 -5.29
CA PHE A 841 -19.97 -13.98 -4.37
C PHE A 841 -20.66 -13.87 -2.99
N LEU A 842 -21.23 -12.70 -2.65
CA LEU A 842 -21.89 -12.42 -1.36
C LEU A 842 -23.43 -12.60 -1.40
N ILE A 843 -24.00 -12.69 -2.61
CA ILE A 843 -25.38 -13.15 -2.88
C ILE A 843 -25.32 -14.66 -3.07
#